data_AF-A0A916JSJ1-F1
#
_entry.id   AF-A0A916JSJ1-F1
#
_cell.length_a   1.000
_cell.length_b   1.000
_cell.length_c   1.000
_cell.angle_alpha   90.00
_cell.angle_beta   90.00
_cell.angle_gamma   90.00
#
_symmetry.space_group_name_H-M   'P 1'
#
loop_
_entity.id
_entity.type
_entity.pdbx_description
1 polymer ?
#
loop_
_entity_poly.entity_id
_entity_poly.type
_entity_poly.pdbx_seq_one_letter_code
_entity_poly.pdbx_strand_id
1 'polypeptide(L)'
;MRMRAMNGATSSARILRATAVVASAGLALSAALIPAAPAEAAQATVRIVWVSQADALGRVAVKVKCQPTGKHKKKTCTGTVRAKVGSLTSAKTKFAIKAKKAKTVRVKLSAKQLQAIHDAKGNQRKASFVVVGSAPKKSTVKKTRTVKIAAPLRVVLMDTQASQGGVGVSMTCVSSKTCKGSASITVGGKTSAKTSFSILPKQLKTYRLTLSAAQLAALNGAKGSALGARITAAVTAPLRLQVIGSGSLEIPADPTDPGDPVDPVDPGGGHDHGDGDDESPYSHAYREGASWTPSEYDTCTAAEHNEYAVIGPDGKLYPGWHPPVHERADGTTCAFGHEHGDDPRNSDIYAWAMEQYAAEAAAAPNNREIVTVDKAAGEYLDVATDRALGLPFGYGSERLTEYSNANPTGPNVHRHEDDPGHKVIVSNNQKLRDGSNTAIKFPNTFGAPTELACDYLMKMHQGSHSNDPTKNNTHELFYAVQCNDGTKIFATTMTNYGNANELHSSCTRPFSGGQSAPTAVPTIGSDLPRGDGGMRLIPTADCISKYTTNGTGVYRTSDAGAGTTDDRRGSPASQTNGWWWAGYERWQSFTSITDESGKEIVRYEPWFGLQNPVRYYVSNSGKKADGTADTAVARLNDLAWEEGYQLGWQPWASQRAASETKVDWKSPDAWFNGAIRDAWITAAKVDHQSGSSNALYITPWGKGARVEPFEGSLRIYVSRTTNTGYVLSTVPSLTSRHTRTGEALNRDASASAPKSMNFFYDYGKDKAGNPLGVHAPN
;
A
#
# COMPACT_ATOMS: atom_id res chain seq x y z
N MET A 1 -24.91 -47.92 33.89
CA MET A 1 -25.43 -48.04 35.28
C MET A 1 -25.51 -46.62 35.84
N ARG A 2 -26.68 -46.14 36.30
CA ARG A 2 -26.98 -44.70 36.62
C ARG A 2 -26.88 -43.75 35.40
N MET A 3 -27.50 -42.55 35.35
CA MET A 3 -28.88 -42.16 35.76
C MET A 3 -29.27 -40.80 35.12
N ARG A 4 -30.56 -40.58 34.82
CA ARG A 4 -31.32 -39.29 34.68
C ARG A 4 -30.71 -38.06 33.97
N ALA A 5 -31.47 -37.52 33.01
CA ALA A 5 -31.87 -36.10 32.92
C ALA A 5 -33.20 -35.97 32.14
N MET A 6 -33.89 -34.83 32.20
CA MET A 6 -35.28 -34.67 31.68
C MET A 6 -35.59 -33.24 31.18
N ASN A 7 -36.46 -33.15 30.16
CA ASN A 7 -37.31 -32.00 29.75
C ASN A 7 -36.65 -30.69 29.23
N GLY A 8 -37.33 -30.01 28.29
CA GLY A 8 -37.01 -28.60 27.95
C GLY A 8 -37.28 -28.10 26.52
N ALA A 9 -38.35 -28.51 25.82
CA ALA A 9 -38.65 -28.00 24.47
C ALA A 9 -39.25 -26.58 24.49
N THR A 10 -38.85 -25.70 23.56
CA THR A 10 -39.38 -24.34 23.41
C THR A 10 -40.00 -24.10 22.02
N SER A 11 -41.13 -23.39 21.99
CA SER A 11 -41.97 -23.26 20.78
C SER A 11 -41.54 -22.11 19.87
N SER A 12 -41.54 -22.34 18.56
CA SER A 12 -41.36 -21.29 17.54
C SER A 12 -42.69 -20.73 17.05
N ALA A 13 -42.85 -19.40 17.06
CA ALA A 13 -44.04 -18.73 16.53
C ALA A 13 -43.86 -18.30 15.07
N ARG A 14 -44.72 -18.77 14.15
CA ARG A 14 -44.87 -18.22 12.80
C ARG A 14 -46.13 -17.37 12.73
N ILE A 15 -46.02 -16.16 12.18
CA ILE A 15 -47.16 -15.28 11.92
C ILE A 15 -47.70 -15.58 10.51
N LEU A 16 -48.92 -16.09 10.41
CA LEU A 16 -49.67 -16.10 9.15
C LEU A 16 -50.46 -14.80 9.00
N ARG A 17 -50.57 -14.30 7.76
CA ARG A 17 -51.55 -13.27 7.41
C ARG A 17 -52.86 -13.95 7.03
N ALA A 18 -53.97 -13.49 7.60
CA ALA A 18 -55.32 -13.82 7.12
C ALA A 18 -56.00 -12.52 6.66
N THR A 19 -56.49 -12.51 5.42
CA THR A 19 -57.27 -11.40 4.87
C THR A 19 -58.75 -11.67 5.12
N ALA A 20 -59.48 -10.74 5.73
CA ALA A 20 -60.91 -10.86 5.94
C ALA A 20 -61.63 -9.62 5.40
N VAL A 21 -62.55 -9.84 4.46
CA VAL A 21 -63.52 -8.84 4.00
C VAL A 21 -64.79 -9.04 4.84
N VAL A 22 -65.32 -7.98 5.43
CA VAL A 22 -66.63 -7.98 6.10
C VAL A 22 -67.43 -6.78 5.60
N ALA A 23 -68.70 -7.02 5.30
CA ALA A 23 -69.59 -6.05 4.68
C ALA A 23 -70.17 -5.03 5.69
N SER A 24 -70.75 -3.96 5.15
CA SER A 24 -71.43 -2.91 5.90
C SER A 24 -72.77 -3.36 6.48
N ALA A 25 -72.97 -3.11 7.77
CA ALA A 25 -74.30 -3.00 8.39
C ALA A 25 -74.33 -1.71 9.24
N GLY A 26 -75.38 -0.91 9.10
CA GLY A 26 -75.50 0.38 9.78
C GLY A 26 -76.32 0.28 11.08
N LEU A 27 -75.79 0.84 12.17
CA LEU A 27 -76.59 1.27 13.31
C LEU A 27 -76.47 2.79 13.46
N ALA A 28 -77.60 3.48 13.58
CA ALA A 28 -77.61 4.89 13.95
C ALA A 28 -77.40 5.02 15.46
N LEU A 29 -76.47 5.88 15.88
CA LEU A 29 -76.30 6.29 17.28
C LEU A 29 -76.47 7.81 17.41
N SER A 30 -77.22 8.23 18.43
CA SER A 30 -77.73 9.59 18.56
C SER A 30 -76.63 10.65 18.72
N ALA A 31 -76.80 11.78 18.03
CA ALA A 31 -75.88 12.91 18.08
C ALA A 31 -75.96 13.67 19.41
N ALA A 32 -75.16 13.25 20.41
CA ALA A 32 -74.91 14.05 21.59
C ALA A 32 -74.11 15.31 21.20
N LEU A 33 -74.72 16.49 21.41
CA LEU A 33 -74.11 17.79 21.12
C LEU A 33 -72.97 18.11 22.10
N ILE A 34 -71.77 17.62 21.79
CA ILE A 34 -70.54 18.14 22.41
C ILE A 34 -70.40 19.61 21.97
N PRO A 35 -70.33 20.59 22.90
CA PRO A 35 -70.13 21.98 22.52
C PRO A 35 -68.78 22.13 21.82
N ALA A 36 -68.81 22.63 20.59
CA ALA A 36 -67.61 22.76 19.77
C ALA A 36 -66.58 23.66 20.48
N ALA A 37 -65.44 23.07 20.87
CA ALA A 37 -64.34 23.82 21.47
C ALA A 37 -63.96 25.01 20.57
N PRO A 38 -63.83 26.24 21.12
CA PRO A 38 -63.71 27.45 20.32
C PRO A 38 -62.50 27.35 19.39
N ALA A 39 -62.77 27.34 18.07
CA ALA A 39 -61.81 26.97 17.04
C ALA A 39 -60.50 27.79 17.16
N GLU A 40 -59.45 27.16 17.69
CA GLU A 40 -58.27 27.88 18.18
C GLU A 40 -57.63 28.70 17.05
N ALA A 41 -57.74 30.03 17.15
CA ALA A 41 -57.64 30.93 16.01
C ALA A 41 -56.31 30.76 15.25
N ALA A 42 -56.37 30.05 14.11
CA ALA A 42 -55.22 29.38 13.50
C ALA A 42 -53.97 30.27 13.43
N GLN A 43 -52.96 29.91 14.25
CA GLN A 43 -51.85 30.81 14.56
C GLN A 43 -50.72 30.70 13.52
N ALA A 44 -50.24 31.85 13.04
CA ALA A 44 -49.12 31.90 12.12
C ALA A 44 -47.81 31.46 12.80
N THR A 45 -47.26 30.31 12.41
CA THR A 45 -46.10 29.70 13.06
C THR A 45 -44.85 29.72 12.18
N VAL A 46 -43.70 29.89 12.82
CA VAL A 46 -42.39 29.56 12.25
C VAL A 46 -41.97 28.18 12.73
N ARG A 47 -41.47 27.31 11.85
CA ARG A 47 -41.00 25.95 12.22
C ARG A 47 -39.53 25.74 11.84
N ILE A 48 -38.77 25.07 12.70
CA ILE A 48 -37.39 24.66 12.43
C ILE A 48 -37.42 23.32 11.67
N VAL A 49 -37.22 23.37 10.36
CA VAL A 49 -37.18 22.18 9.51
C VAL A 49 -35.89 21.41 9.78
N TRP A 50 -34.74 22.06 9.58
CA TRP A 50 -33.42 21.42 9.58
C TRP A 50 -32.37 22.31 10.25
N VAL A 51 -31.29 21.69 10.72
CA VAL A 51 -30.14 22.29 11.38
C VAL A 51 -28.90 21.52 10.92
N SER A 52 -27.85 22.21 10.48
CA SER A 52 -26.59 21.60 10.03
C SER A 52 -25.64 21.25 11.19
N GLN A 53 -24.52 20.62 10.86
CA GLN A 53 -23.29 20.73 11.67
C GLN A 53 -22.70 22.16 11.55
N ALA A 54 -21.74 22.52 12.41
CA ALA A 54 -21.06 23.81 12.28
C ALA A 54 -20.03 23.78 11.14
N ASP A 55 -19.93 24.85 10.36
CA ASP A 55 -18.89 25.01 9.35
C ASP A 55 -17.54 25.45 9.93
N ALA A 56 -16.50 25.48 9.09
CA ALA A 56 -15.14 25.91 9.45
C ALA A 56 -14.99 27.38 9.89
N LEU A 57 -16.10 28.15 9.98
CA LEU A 57 -16.17 29.50 10.54
C LEU A 57 -17.12 29.57 11.76
N GLY A 58 -17.52 28.41 12.30
CA GLY A 58 -18.34 28.27 13.49
C GLY A 58 -19.82 28.62 13.25
N ARG A 59 -20.29 28.54 12.00
CA ARG A 59 -21.66 28.91 11.62
C ARG A 59 -22.52 27.66 11.46
N VAL A 60 -23.68 27.63 12.10
CA VAL A 60 -24.70 26.59 11.93
C VAL A 60 -25.84 27.13 11.07
N ALA A 61 -26.20 26.41 10.01
CA ALA A 61 -27.30 26.72 9.12
C ALA A 61 -28.62 26.16 9.68
N VAL A 62 -29.57 27.04 9.99
CA VAL A 62 -30.90 26.71 10.50
C VAL A 62 -31.96 27.02 9.44
N LYS A 63 -32.62 25.98 8.90
CA LYS A 63 -33.66 26.12 7.86
C LYS A 63 -35.02 26.35 8.53
N VAL A 64 -35.47 27.61 8.54
CA VAL A 64 -36.75 28.05 9.13
C VAL A 64 -37.80 28.14 8.03
N LYS A 65 -39.00 27.58 8.26
CA LYS A 65 -40.16 27.70 7.36
C LYS A 65 -41.21 28.63 7.96
N CYS A 66 -41.77 29.53 7.15
CA CYS A 66 -42.88 30.40 7.51
C CYS A 66 -44.20 29.70 7.14
N GLN A 67 -45.04 29.38 8.13
CA GLN A 67 -46.35 28.74 7.94
C GLN A 67 -47.45 29.63 8.54
N PRO A 68 -47.80 30.74 7.85
CA PRO A 68 -48.88 31.61 8.28
C PRO A 68 -50.24 31.03 7.88
N THR A 69 -51.19 31.11 8.79
CA THR A 69 -52.54 30.53 8.70
C THR A 69 -53.60 31.61 8.93
N GLY A 70 -54.88 31.26 8.73
CA GLY A 70 -56.01 32.17 8.90
C GLY A 70 -55.88 33.49 8.11
N LYS A 71 -56.29 34.60 8.73
CA LYS A 71 -56.17 35.97 8.17
C LYS A 71 -54.75 36.44 7.88
N HIS A 72 -53.72 35.69 8.29
CA HIS A 72 -52.32 36.01 8.06
C HIS A 72 -51.70 35.29 6.85
N LYS A 73 -52.46 34.46 6.10
CA LYS A 73 -51.97 33.57 5.02
C LYS A 73 -51.04 34.16 3.94
N LYS A 74 -51.01 35.49 3.75
CA LYS A 74 -50.09 36.20 2.83
C LYS A 74 -48.92 36.94 3.53
N LYS A 75 -48.92 37.12 4.86
CA LYS A 75 -47.91 37.95 5.57
C LYS A 75 -46.56 37.25 5.75
N THR A 76 -45.48 38.03 5.65
CA THR A 76 -44.09 37.64 5.91
C THR A 76 -43.89 37.32 7.40
N CYS A 77 -43.21 36.22 7.71
CA CYS A 77 -42.74 35.94 9.07
C CYS A 77 -41.41 36.67 9.31
N THR A 78 -41.32 37.46 10.39
CA THR A 78 -40.05 38.07 10.85
C THR A 78 -39.69 37.56 12.24
N GLY A 79 -38.41 37.65 12.64
CA GLY A 79 -37.97 37.20 13.96
C GLY A 79 -36.46 37.11 14.13
N THR A 80 -36.04 36.32 15.12
CA THR A 80 -34.62 36.03 15.39
C THR A 80 -34.36 34.54 15.65
N VAL A 81 -33.15 34.08 15.34
CA VAL A 81 -32.62 32.75 15.68
C VAL A 81 -31.40 32.91 16.60
N ARG A 82 -31.29 32.08 17.63
CA ARG A 82 -30.07 31.93 18.46
C ARG A 82 -29.82 30.47 18.83
N ALA A 83 -28.56 30.12 19.07
CA ALA A 83 -28.15 28.81 19.57
C ALA A 83 -27.74 28.90 21.05
N LYS A 84 -28.11 27.89 21.85
CA LYS A 84 -27.63 27.70 23.23
C LYS A 84 -26.89 26.36 23.34
N VAL A 85 -25.67 26.39 23.88
CA VAL A 85 -24.75 25.25 24.06
C VAL A 85 -24.39 25.20 25.53
N GLY A 86 -24.88 24.20 26.27
CA GLY A 86 -24.86 24.24 27.74
C GLY A 86 -25.58 25.49 28.26
N SER A 87 -24.92 26.28 29.11
CA SER A 87 -25.39 27.61 29.55
C SER A 87 -25.23 28.71 28.48
N LEU A 88 -24.21 28.59 27.62
CA LEU A 88 -23.73 29.65 26.73
C LEU A 88 -24.68 29.92 25.56
N THR A 89 -25.00 31.18 25.30
CA THR A 89 -25.97 31.59 24.26
C THR A 89 -25.32 32.46 23.18
N SER A 90 -25.69 32.26 21.91
CA SER A 90 -25.18 33.02 20.76
C SER A 90 -25.86 34.39 20.62
N ALA A 91 -25.26 35.25 19.80
CA ALA A 91 -25.94 36.44 19.28
C ALA A 91 -27.24 36.07 18.53
N LYS A 92 -28.21 37.00 18.54
CA LYS A 92 -29.49 36.85 17.82
C LYS A 92 -29.29 37.20 16.33
N THR A 93 -29.55 36.25 15.44
CA THR A 93 -29.53 36.49 13.99
C THR A 93 -30.96 36.82 13.51
N LYS A 94 -31.19 38.03 12.96
CA LYS A 94 -32.51 38.47 12.45
C LYS A 94 -32.90 37.69 11.17
N PHE A 95 -34.20 37.52 10.94
CA PHE A 95 -34.73 36.97 9.68
C PHE A 95 -36.05 37.63 9.23
N ALA A 96 -36.30 37.52 7.92
CA ALA A 96 -37.59 37.76 7.27
C ALA A 96 -37.81 36.70 6.18
N ILE A 97 -39.01 36.12 6.10
CA ILE A 97 -39.36 34.98 5.24
C ILE A 97 -40.78 35.17 4.67
N LYS A 98 -40.92 35.24 3.34
CA LYS A 98 -42.24 35.33 2.67
C LYS A 98 -43.13 34.13 3.02
N ALA A 99 -44.45 34.32 3.03
CA ALA A 99 -45.43 33.29 3.38
C ALA A 99 -45.22 31.95 2.64
N LYS A 100 -45.43 30.83 3.34
CA LYS A 100 -45.22 29.43 2.89
C LYS A 100 -43.78 29.04 2.49
N LYS A 101 -42.86 29.99 2.26
CA LYS A 101 -41.46 29.74 1.90
C LYS A 101 -40.60 29.39 3.14
N ALA A 102 -39.36 28.97 2.89
CA ALA A 102 -38.35 28.72 3.92
C ALA A 102 -37.07 29.52 3.61
N LYS A 103 -36.29 29.85 4.65
CA LYS A 103 -34.99 30.51 4.54
C LYS A 103 -33.98 29.84 5.47
N THR A 104 -32.75 29.69 4.99
CA THR A 104 -31.63 29.25 5.82
C THR A 104 -31.02 30.46 6.52
N VAL A 105 -30.96 30.41 7.85
CA VAL A 105 -30.33 31.43 8.70
C VAL A 105 -29.03 30.86 9.24
N ARG A 106 -27.89 31.50 8.94
CA ARG A 106 -26.57 31.10 9.46
C ARG A 106 -26.33 31.75 10.82
N VAL A 107 -26.37 30.96 11.89
CA VAL A 107 -26.10 31.41 13.27
C VAL A 107 -24.63 31.19 13.58
N LYS A 108 -23.87 32.26 13.85
CA LYS A 108 -22.46 32.17 14.29
C LYS A 108 -22.41 31.83 15.79
N LEU A 109 -21.69 30.76 16.14
CA LEU A 109 -21.38 30.41 17.52
C LEU A 109 -20.26 31.32 18.07
N SER A 110 -20.26 31.59 19.37
CA SER A 110 -19.15 32.31 20.01
C SER A 110 -17.95 31.40 20.27
N ALA A 111 -16.75 31.98 20.47
CA ALA A 111 -15.55 31.19 20.79
C ALA A 111 -15.75 30.28 22.02
N LYS A 112 -16.38 30.80 23.09
CA LYS A 112 -16.75 29.98 24.26
C LYS A 112 -17.72 28.83 23.92
N GLN A 113 -18.65 29.02 22.99
CA GLN A 113 -19.54 27.96 22.52
C GLN A 113 -18.83 26.91 21.67
N LEU A 114 -17.84 27.31 20.87
CA LEU A 114 -17.03 26.40 20.03
C LEU A 114 -16.10 25.55 20.91
N GLN A 115 -15.40 26.18 21.85
CA GLN A 115 -14.60 25.48 22.85
C GLN A 115 -15.44 24.47 23.63
N ALA A 116 -16.61 24.89 24.13
CA ALA A 116 -17.54 24.01 24.83
C ALA A 116 -18.10 22.85 23.97
N ILE A 117 -17.95 22.85 22.64
CA ILE A 117 -18.25 21.68 21.78
C ILE A 117 -17.00 20.81 21.58
N HIS A 118 -15.81 21.43 21.47
CA HIS A 118 -14.53 20.75 21.37
C HIS A 118 -14.25 19.88 22.60
N ASP A 119 -14.38 20.45 23.79
CA ASP A 119 -14.06 19.80 25.08
C ASP A 119 -15.05 18.68 25.47
N ALA A 120 -16.01 18.36 24.60
CA ALA A 120 -17.02 17.32 24.83
C ALA A 120 -16.73 16.07 23.99
N LYS A 121 -16.79 14.88 24.61
CA LYS A 121 -16.40 13.57 24.04
C LYS A 121 -16.85 13.40 22.57
N GLY A 122 -15.87 13.30 21.67
CA GLY A 122 -16.08 13.18 20.22
C GLY A 122 -16.25 14.51 19.47
N ASN A 123 -15.81 15.62 20.07
CA ASN A 123 -15.88 17.00 19.56
C ASN A 123 -17.32 17.44 19.23
N GLN A 124 -18.28 17.00 20.05
CA GLN A 124 -19.71 17.17 19.80
C GLN A 124 -20.53 17.44 21.08
N ARG A 125 -21.53 18.33 20.99
CA ARG A 125 -22.41 18.66 22.12
C ARG A 125 -23.84 18.97 21.69
N LYS A 126 -24.81 18.67 22.56
CA LYS A 126 -26.23 19.03 22.35
C LYS A 126 -26.39 20.56 22.41
N ALA A 127 -26.89 21.14 21.31
CA ALA A 127 -27.21 22.56 21.18
C ALA A 127 -28.71 22.75 20.94
N SER A 128 -29.34 23.68 21.68
CA SER A 128 -30.73 24.08 21.47
C SER A 128 -30.81 25.34 20.61
N PHE A 129 -31.44 25.24 19.45
CA PHE A 129 -31.74 26.35 18.57
C PHE A 129 -33.11 26.91 18.91
N VAL A 130 -33.16 28.19 19.26
CA VAL A 130 -34.39 28.91 19.62
C VAL A 130 -34.69 29.93 18.53
N VAL A 131 -35.81 29.73 17.85
CA VAL A 131 -36.39 30.68 16.89
C VAL A 131 -37.51 31.42 17.61
N VAL A 132 -37.42 32.75 17.64
CA VAL A 132 -38.50 33.63 18.12
C VAL A 132 -39.04 34.40 16.91
N GLY A 133 -40.25 34.06 16.48
CA GLY A 133 -41.04 34.87 15.55
C GLY A 133 -41.59 36.10 16.27
N SER A 134 -41.54 37.25 15.60
CA SER A 134 -42.00 38.56 16.11
C SER A 134 -43.26 39.02 15.38
N ALA A 135 -43.35 38.81 14.07
CA ALA A 135 -44.54 39.08 13.26
C ALA A 135 -44.85 37.87 12.35
N PRO A 136 -46.13 37.63 11.99
CA PRO A 136 -47.31 38.44 12.32
C PRO A 136 -47.93 38.18 13.71
N LYS A 137 -47.49 37.15 14.44
CA LYS A 137 -47.75 36.96 15.88
C LYS A 137 -46.46 36.47 16.57
N LYS A 138 -46.24 36.88 17.82
CA LYS A 138 -45.11 36.42 18.65
C LYS A 138 -45.21 34.90 18.85
N SER A 139 -44.16 34.16 18.51
CA SER A 139 -44.11 32.69 18.63
C SER A 139 -42.69 32.22 18.94
N THR A 140 -42.53 31.14 19.70
CA THR A 140 -41.20 30.59 20.05
C THR A 140 -41.16 29.10 19.74
N VAL A 141 -40.14 28.66 19.00
CA VAL A 141 -39.90 27.24 18.70
C VAL A 141 -38.46 26.89 19.04
N LYS A 142 -38.28 25.78 19.77
CA LYS A 142 -37.01 25.22 20.19
C LYS A 142 -36.76 23.89 19.47
N LYS A 143 -35.57 23.67 18.93
CA LYS A 143 -35.14 22.35 18.41
C LYS A 143 -33.72 22.06 18.90
N THR A 144 -33.53 20.92 19.55
CA THR A 144 -32.21 20.47 20.00
C THR A 144 -31.61 19.52 18.97
N ARG A 145 -30.32 19.69 18.67
CA ARG A 145 -29.51 18.74 17.87
C ARG A 145 -28.12 18.64 18.49
N THR A 146 -27.47 17.48 18.32
CA THR A 146 -26.02 17.37 18.54
C THR A 146 -25.32 18.11 17.41
N VAL A 147 -24.42 19.02 17.76
CA VAL A 147 -23.54 19.74 16.83
C VAL A 147 -22.12 19.24 17.08
N LYS A 148 -21.48 18.74 16.03
CA LYS A 148 -20.05 18.41 15.97
C LYS A 148 -19.28 19.58 15.36
N ILE A 149 -18.04 19.79 15.79
CA ILE A 149 -17.06 20.58 15.05
C ILE A 149 -15.91 19.67 14.59
N ALA A 150 -15.32 19.99 13.44
CA ALA A 150 -13.92 19.64 13.21
C ALA A 150 -13.06 20.67 13.95
N ALA A 151 -12.08 20.20 14.73
CA ALA A 151 -10.99 21.09 15.13
C ALA A 151 -10.25 21.52 13.85
N PRO A 152 -9.90 22.80 13.65
CA PRO A 152 -9.21 23.24 12.44
C PRO A 152 -7.75 22.76 12.38
N LEU A 153 -7.21 22.35 13.53
CA LEU A 153 -5.82 21.98 13.74
C LEU A 153 -5.79 20.63 14.47
N ARG A 154 -4.93 19.71 14.01
CA ARG A 154 -4.44 18.58 14.80
C ARG A 154 -3.06 18.93 15.35
N VAL A 155 -2.71 18.42 16.52
CA VAL A 155 -1.43 18.68 17.21
C VAL A 155 -0.91 17.36 17.74
N VAL A 156 0.34 17.03 17.42
CA VAL A 156 1.03 15.79 17.80
C VAL A 156 2.41 16.17 18.35
N LEU A 157 2.78 15.59 19.49
CA LEU A 157 4.16 15.59 19.98
C LEU A 157 4.93 14.59 19.11
N MET A 158 6.03 15.01 18.46
CA MET A 158 6.84 14.08 17.68
C MET A 158 7.96 13.52 18.56
N ASP A 159 8.75 14.40 19.15
CA ASP A 159 9.90 14.04 19.97
C ASP A 159 9.43 13.51 21.33
N THR A 160 9.83 12.29 21.69
CA THR A 160 9.78 11.78 23.07
C THR A 160 10.97 12.27 23.90
N GLN A 161 12.03 12.78 23.26
CA GLN A 161 13.26 13.23 23.92
C GLN A 161 13.49 14.73 23.72
N ALA A 162 13.88 15.43 24.78
CA ALA A 162 14.05 16.89 24.78
C ALA A 162 15.44 17.36 24.32
N SER A 163 15.80 17.10 23.05
CA SER A 163 17.13 17.47 22.52
C SER A 163 17.36 18.98 22.47
N GLN A 164 18.57 19.41 22.89
CA GLN A 164 19.07 20.81 22.82
C GLN A 164 18.08 21.89 23.32
N GLY A 165 17.34 21.62 24.41
CA GLY A 165 16.48 22.63 25.04
C GLY A 165 15.18 22.97 24.30
N GLY A 166 14.77 22.17 23.31
CA GLY A 166 13.51 22.35 22.59
C GLY A 166 12.81 21.03 22.30
N VAL A 167 11.55 21.11 21.86
CA VAL A 167 10.72 19.95 21.55
C VAL A 167 9.93 20.18 20.26
N GLY A 168 10.06 19.28 19.30
CA GLY A 168 9.34 19.24 18.03
C GLY A 168 7.86 18.88 18.20
N VAL A 169 7.01 19.75 17.65
CA VAL A 169 5.56 19.57 17.64
C VAL A 169 5.03 19.70 16.22
N SER A 170 4.46 18.61 15.72
CA SER A 170 3.77 18.59 14.44
C SER A 170 2.36 19.13 14.55
N MET A 171 1.96 19.95 13.58
CA MET A 171 0.63 20.56 13.53
C MET A 171 0.04 20.47 12.13
N THR A 172 -1.11 19.81 12.00
CA THR A 172 -1.81 19.63 10.71
C THR A 172 -3.01 20.55 10.60
N CYS A 173 -3.03 21.45 9.61
CA CYS A 173 -4.16 22.34 9.38
C CYS A 173 -5.25 21.67 8.56
N VAL A 174 -6.11 20.87 9.20
CA VAL A 174 -7.24 20.16 8.55
C VAL A 174 -8.40 21.09 8.10
N SER A 175 -8.17 22.40 8.01
CA SER A 175 -9.13 23.39 7.54
C SER A 175 -8.85 23.81 6.10
N SER A 176 -9.89 24.26 5.39
CA SER A 176 -9.76 24.87 4.04
C SER A 176 -9.28 26.33 4.07
N LYS A 177 -8.70 26.78 5.18
CA LYS A 177 -8.11 28.11 5.40
C LYS A 177 -6.93 28.01 6.33
N THR A 178 -5.92 28.86 6.10
CA THR A 178 -4.69 28.94 6.89
C THR A 178 -4.97 28.96 8.39
N CYS A 179 -4.39 28.02 9.11
CA CYS A 179 -4.45 27.94 10.57
C CYS A 179 -3.38 28.85 11.15
N LYS A 180 -3.77 29.90 11.87
CA LYS A 180 -2.83 30.82 12.56
C LYS A 180 -3.09 30.81 14.06
N GLY A 181 -2.04 30.94 14.86
CA GLY A 181 -2.18 30.92 16.32
C GLY A 181 -0.84 31.00 17.06
N SER A 182 -0.86 30.56 18.32
CA SER A 182 0.35 30.41 19.14
C SER A 182 0.29 29.13 19.96
N ALA A 183 1.45 28.53 20.25
CA ALA A 183 1.56 27.27 20.97
C ALA A 183 2.60 27.33 22.09
N SER A 184 2.34 26.59 23.17
CA SER A 184 3.25 26.44 24.31
C SER A 184 3.12 25.02 24.87
N ILE A 185 4.22 24.47 25.40
CA ILE A 185 4.26 23.14 26.01
C ILE A 185 4.38 23.25 27.53
N THR A 186 3.63 22.42 28.26
CA THR A 186 3.72 22.28 29.71
C THR A 186 4.38 20.95 30.06
N VAL A 187 5.43 20.98 30.88
CA VAL A 187 6.20 19.82 31.36
C VAL A 187 6.52 20.05 32.84
N GLY A 188 6.43 19.04 33.70
CA GLY A 188 6.69 19.21 35.15
C GLY A 188 5.80 20.28 35.83
N GLY A 189 4.61 20.55 35.28
CA GLY A 189 3.73 21.64 35.72
C GLY A 189 4.17 23.07 35.33
N LYS A 190 5.30 23.24 34.64
CA LYS A 190 5.80 24.52 34.13
C LYS A 190 5.49 24.67 32.64
N THR A 191 5.09 25.87 32.19
CA THR A 191 4.72 26.14 30.79
C THR A 191 5.77 27.00 30.09
N SER A 192 6.07 26.67 28.83
CA SER A 192 7.02 27.39 27.99
C SER A 192 6.55 28.79 27.58
N ALA A 193 7.46 29.55 26.97
CA ALA A 193 7.09 30.68 26.13
C ALA A 193 6.16 30.24 24.97
N LYS A 194 5.49 31.21 24.32
CA LYS A 194 4.56 30.96 23.21
C LYS A 194 5.23 31.17 21.86
N THR A 195 5.33 30.11 21.06
CA THR A 195 5.77 30.15 19.67
C THR A 195 4.58 30.45 18.76
N SER A 196 4.70 31.39 17.82
CA SER A 196 3.64 31.70 16.85
C SER A 196 3.65 30.73 15.67
N PHE A 197 2.47 30.35 15.16
CA PHE A 197 2.34 29.44 14.02
C PHE A 197 1.42 29.98 12.91
N SER A 198 1.73 29.60 11.66
CA SER A 198 0.93 29.87 10.47
C SER A 198 1.08 28.73 9.46
N ILE A 199 0.03 27.94 9.27
CA ILE A 199 0.05 26.69 8.51
C ILE A 199 -1.00 26.78 7.39
N LEU A 200 -0.62 26.45 6.16
CA LEU A 200 -1.49 26.52 4.99
C LEU A 200 -2.63 25.46 5.02
N PRO A 201 -3.71 25.63 4.25
CA PRO A 201 -4.80 24.65 4.21
C PRO A 201 -4.32 23.24 3.86
N LYS A 202 -4.84 22.23 4.56
CA LYS A 202 -4.43 20.80 4.49
C LYS A 202 -2.98 20.47 4.88
N GLN A 203 -2.09 21.46 5.01
CA GLN A 203 -0.66 21.22 5.22
C GLN A 203 -0.32 20.77 6.65
N LEU A 204 0.73 19.96 6.75
CA LEU A 204 1.49 19.70 7.98
C LEU A 204 2.55 20.79 8.16
N LYS A 205 2.90 21.14 9.40
CA LYS A 205 4.15 21.85 9.69
C LYS A 205 4.62 21.59 11.12
N THR A 206 5.90 21.28 11.28
CA THR A 206 6.59 21.12 12.56
C THR A 206 7.02 22.48 13.13
N TYR A 207 6.98 22.61 14.46
CA TYR A 207 7.45 23.77 15.21
C TYR A 207 8.25 23.29 16.43
N ARG A 208 9.49 23.75 16.59
CA ARG A 208 10.27 23.52 17.83
C ARG A 208 9.75 24.48 18.92
N LEU A 209 9.33 23.95 20.06
CA LEU A 209 8.91 24.70 21.23
C LEU A 209 10.04 24.67 22.26
N THR A 210 10.69 25.81 22.49
CA THR A 210 11.78 25.94 23.47
C THR A 210 11.28 25.64 24.89
N LEU A 211 11.99 24.78 25.61
CA LEU A 211 11.75 24.52 27.03
C LEU A 211 12.39 25.62 27.88
N SER A 212 11.69 26.04 28.94
CA SER A 212 12.31 26.90 29.95
C SER A 212 13.29 26.10 30.82
N ALA A 213 14.28 26.77 31.43
CA ALA A 213 15.22 26.13 32.36
C ALA A 213 14.50 25.36 33.49
N ALA A 214 13.34 25.84 33.94
CA ALA A 214 12.52 25.16 34.94
C ALA A 214 11.81 23.88 34.43
N GLN A 215 11.64 23.72 33.12
CA GLN A 215 11.14 22.48 32.49
C GLN A 215 12.29 21.48 32.30
N LEU A 216 13.47 21.95 31.88
CA LEU A 216 14.68 21.12 31.77
C LEU A 216 15.11 20.58 33.14
N ALA A 217 15.15 21.43 34.17
CA ALA A 217 15.43 21.00 35.54
C ALA A 217 14.40 19.98 36.08
N ALA A 218 13.13 20.10 35.67
CA ALA A 218 12.10 19.12 36.05
C ALA A 218 12.30 17.77 35.35
N LEU A 219 12.68 17.76 34.07
CA LEU A 219 13.02 16.55 33.32
C LEU A 219 14.27 15.86 33.88
N ASN A 220 15.37 16.60 34.11
CA ASN A 220 16.58 16.06 34.73
C ASN A 220 16.29 15.46 36.12
N GLY A 221 15.43 16.12 36.92
CA GLY A 221 15.00 15.62 38.22
C GLY A 221 14.18 14.33 38.20
N ALA A 222 13.70 13.88 37.03
CA ALA A 222 12.85 12.70 36.88
C ALA A 222 13.62 11.38 36.73
N LYS A 223 14.96 11.40 36.67
CA LYS A 223 15.85 10.19 36.65
C LYS A 223 15.36 9.08 35.70
N GLY A 224 15.26 9.38 34.41
CA GLY A 224 14.83 8.42 33.38
C GLY A 224 13.33 8.09 33.36
N SER A 225 12.52 8.68 34.24
CA SER A 225 11.05 8.55 34.18
C SER A 225 10.46 9.61 33.26
N ALA A 226 9.87 9.20 32.13
CA ALA A 226 9.26 10.12 31.17
C ALA A 226 8.11 10.95 31.79
N LEU A 227 8.22 12.28 31.75
CA LEU A 227 7.23 13.21 32.30
C LEU A 227 6.10 13.49 31.30
N GLY A 228 4.87 13.51 31.82
CA GLY A 228 3.68 13.89 31.04
C GLY A 228 3.78 15.30 30.45
N ALA A 229 3.83 15.38 29.12
CA ALA A 229 3.96 16.60 28.34
C ALA A 229 2.60 17.02 27.77
N ARG A 230 2.22 18.30 27.93
CA ARG A 230 0.94 18.84 27.47
C ARG A 230 1.13 20.06 26.58
N ILE A 231 0.90 19.88 25.28
CA ILE A 231 0.95 20.95 24.30
C ILE A 231 -0.39 21.70 24.31
N THR A 232 -0.34 23.04 24.29
CA THR A 232 -1.51 23.91 24.18
C THR A 232 -1.36 24.82 22.97
N ALA A 233 -2.17 24.61 21.94
CA ALA A 233 -2.21 25.42 20.72
C ALA A 233 -3.47 26.31 20.70
N ALA A 234 -3.28 27.62 20.89
CA ALA A 234 -4.32 28.63 20.78
C ALA A 234 -4.45 29.09 19.31
N VAL A 235 -5.33 28.42 18.57
CA VAL A 235 -5.74 28.81 17.21
C VAL A 235 -6.51 30.13 17.29
N THR A 236 -6.12 31.10 16.46
CA THR A 236 -6.74 32.42 16.35
C THR A 236 -7.57 32.59 15.08
N ALA A 237 -7.22 31.87 14.02
CA ALA A 237 -7.95 31.78 12.75
C ALA A 237 -7.77 30.37 12.13
N PRO A 238 -8.75 29.83 11.36
CA PRO A 238 -10.03 30.44 10.99
C PRO A 238 -11.10 30.41 12.10
N LEU A 239 -10.90 29.58 13.13
CA LEU A 239 -11.70 29.52 14.35
C LEU A 239 -10.81 29.96 15.53
N ARG A 240 -11.38 30.66 16.51
CA ARG A 240 -10.72 30.86 17.81
C ARG A 240 -10.99 29.64 18.68
N LEU A 241 -9.97 28.81 18.92
CA LEU A 241 -10.06 27.53 19.60
C LEU A 241 -8.74 27.18 20.28
N GLN A 242 -8.79 26.60 21.48
CA GLN A 242 -7.67 25.97 22.17
C GLN A 242 -7.69 24.47 21.87
N VAL A 243 -6.68 24.00 21.14
CA VAL A 243 -6.42 22.58 20.90
C VAL A 243 -5.35 22.12 21.89
N ILE A 244 -5.49 20.90 22.40
CA ILE A 244 -4.58 20.30 23.39
C ILE A 244 -4.02 19.02 22.77
N GLY A 245 -2.70 18.90 22.76
CA GLY A 245 -1.98 17.66 22.51
C GLY A 245 -1.36 17.15 23.82
N SER A 246 -1.08 15.85 23.88
CA SER A 246 -0.45 15.22 25.04
C SER A 246 0.45 14.06 24.61
N GLY A 247 1.56 13.89 25.30
CA GLY A 247 2.48 12.75 25.19
C GLY A 247 3.35 12.68 26.43
N SER A 248 4.52 12.05 26.34
CA SER A 248 5.53 12.02 27.39
C SER A 248 6.86 12.56 26.85
N LEU A 249 7.67 13.13 27.73
CA LEU A 249 9.02 13.61 27.44
C LEU A 249 10.02 13.07 28.46
N GLU A 250 11.14 12.59 27.98
CA GLU A 250 12.32 12.27 28.76
C GLU A 250 13.53 13.09 28.27
N ILE A 251 14.65 12.95 28.96
CA ILE A 251 15.97 13.41 28.50
C ILE A 251 16.81 12.14 28.38
N PRO A 252 17.54 11.93 27.25
CA PRO A 252 18.40 10.76 27.09
C PRO A 252 19.45 10.72 28.21
N ALA A 253 19.88 9.51 28.58
CA ALA A 253 20.98 9.34 29.52
C ALA A 253 22.24 9.99 28.92
N ASP A 254 22.99 10.71 29.75
CA ASP A 254 24.16 11.48 29.35
C ASP A 254 25.29 10.51 28.92
N PRO A 255 25.72 10.50 27.65
CA PRO A 255 26.70 9.53 27.13
C PRO A 255 28.12 9.96 27.52
N THR A 256 28.44 9.86 28.81
CA THR A 256 29.73 10.26 29.36
C THR A 256 30.79 9.16 29.27
N ASP A 257 31.24 8.86 28.06
CA ASP A 257 32.64 8.49 27.81
C ASP A 257 33.05 8.78 26.34
N PRO A 258 33.79 9.87 26.06
CA PRO A 258 34.30 10.16 24.73
C PRO A 258 35.64 9.44 24.50
N GLY A 259 35.61 8.31 23.78
CA GLY A 259 36.81 7.59 23.36
C GLY A 259 37.78 8.43 22.53
N ASP A 260 39.06 8.03 22.54
CA ASP A 260 40.17 8.78 21.96
C ASP A 260 40.02 9.12 20.46
N PRO A 261 40.60 10.25 20.00
CA PRO A 261 40.53 10.66 18.60
C PRO A 261 41.32 9.71 17.69
N VAL A 262 40.67 9.22 16.63
CA VAL A 262 41.30 8.38 15.60
C VAL A 262 42.08 9.23 14.61
N ASP A 263 43.30 8.81 14.26
CA ASP A 263 44.15 9.50 13.28
C ASP A 263 43.59 9.43 11.84
N PRO A 264 43.89 10.43 10.97
CA PRO A 264 43.43 10.46 9.59
C PRO A 264 44.19 9.46 8.70
N VAL A 265 43.48 8.55 8.05
CA VAL A 265 44.05 7.51 7.18
C VAL A 265 44.25 8.01 5.74
N ASP A 266 45.37 7.60 5.14
CA ASP A 266 45.89 7.99 3.82
C ASP A 266 45.17 7.26 2.66
N PRO A 267 44.71 7.95 1.59
CA PRO A 267 44.09 7.32 0.42
C PRO A 267 45.10 6.65 -0.54
N GLY A 268 45.82 5.63 -0.06
CA GLY A 268 46.81 4.84 -0.81
C GLY A 268 46.34 3.41 -1.10
N GLY A 269 45.90 3.13 -2.32
CA GLY A 269 45.19 1.89 -2.66
C GLY A 269 46.03 0.61 -2.74
N GLY A 270 45.37 -0.52 -2.51
CA GLY A 270 45.85 -1.88 -2.78
C GLY A 270 44.67 -2.86 -2.85
N HIS A 271 44.67 -3.78 -3.82
CA HIS A 271 43.68 -4.85 -3.88
C HIS A 271 44.05 -5.97 -2.91
N ASP A 272 43.19 -6.25 -1.94
CA ASP A 272 43.15 -7.50 -1.21
C ASP A 272 41.68 -7.93 -1.02
N HIS A 273 41.43 -9.24 -0.97
CA HIS A 273 40.09 -9.83 -0.80
C HIS A 273 40.07 -10.59 0.53
N GLY A 274 40.05 -9.84 1.63
CA GLY A 274 40.32 -10.35 2.98
C GLY A 274 39.28 -9.98 4.05
N ASP A 275 38.08 -10.54 3.93
CA ASP A 275 37.17 -10.94 5.03
C ASP A 275 37.14 -10.07 6.31
N GLY A 276 37.04 -8.73 6.22
CA GLY A 276 37.17 -7.87 7.42
C GLY A 276 36.45 -6.52 7.44
N ASP A 277 35.86 -6.08 6.33
CA ASP A 277 35.36 -4.71 6.12
C ASP A 277 33.83 -4.53 6.33
N ASP A 278 33.31 -5.06 7.44
CA ASP A 278 31.90 -4.84 7.84
C ASP A 278 31.60 -3.38 8.27
N GLU A 279 32.65 -2.57 8.47
CA GLU A 279 32.61 -1.11 8.62
C GLU A 279 32.19 -0.37 7.31
N SER A 280 32.04 -1.06 6.18
CA SER A 280 31.69 -0.44 4.90
C SER A 280 30.33 0.30 4.96
N PRO A 281 30.26 1.61 4.66
CA PRO A 281 28.99 2.34 4.56
C PRO A 281 28.20 2.01 3.28
N TYR A 282 28.70 1.07 2.47
CA TYR A 282 28.09 0.60 1.22
C TYR A 282 27.84 -0.90 1.30
N SER A 283 26.65 -1.35 0.91
CA SER A 283 26.31 -2.79 0.82
C SER A 283 27.05 -3.48 -0.31
N HIS A 284 27.11 -4.81 -0.32
CA HIS A 284 27.67 -5.55 -1.45
C HIS A 284 26.91 -5.27 -2.76
N ALA A 285 25.59 -5.06 -2.68
CA ALA A 285 24.76 -4.65 -3.82
C ALA A 285 25.11 -3.26 -4.38
N TYR A 286 25.69 -2.36 -3.57
CA TYR A 286 26.21 -1.08 -4.07
C TYR A 286 27.67 -1.18 -4.56
N ARG A 287 28.48 -2.09 -3.99
CA ARG A 287 29.92 -2.19 -4.26
C ARG A 287 30.28 -3.07 -5.47
N GLU A 288 29.71 -4.27 -5.57
CA GLU A 288 30.28 -5.36 -6.38
C GLU A 288 29.75 -5.40 -7.83
N GLY A 289 29.58 -4.23 -8.45
CA GLY A 289 29.11 -4.13 -9.84
C GLY A 289 27.59 -4.30 -10.02
N ALA A 290 26.83 -4.40 -8.94
CA ALA A 290 25.39 -4.12 -8.93
C ALA A 290 25.09 -2.61 -8.77
N SER A 291 26.08 -1.74 -8.58
CA SER A 291 25.99 -0.37 -9.08
C SER A 291 25.99 -0.38 -10.61
N TRP A 292 24.83 -0.12 -11.23
CA TRP A 292 24.66 -0.11 -12.68
C TRP A 292 25.75 0.70 -13.41
N THR A 293 26.28 0.13 -14.48
CA THR A 293 27.30 0.75 -15.34
C THR A 293 26.69 1.02 -16.72
N PRO A 294 26.73 2.27 -17.24
CA PRO A 294 26.24 2.61 -18.57
C PRO A 294 26.84 1.73 -19.67
N SER A 295 25.97 1.20 -20.53
CA SER A 295 26.33 0.59 -21.81
C SER A 295 26.43 1.63 -22.93
N GLU A 296 26.82 1.20 -24.12
CA GLU A 296 26.88 2.07 -25.32
C GLU A 296 25.52 2.63 -25.76
N TYR A 297 24.40 2.07 -25.26
CA TYR A 297 23.05 2.52 -25.56
C TYR A 297 22.48 3.51 -24.52
N ASP A 298 23.21 3.72 -23.42
CA ASP A 298 22.74 4.48 -22.27
C ASP A 298 23.17 5.94 -22.34
N THR A 299 22.29 6.82 -21.86
CA THR A 299 22.47 8.29 -21.97
C THR A 299 22.51 8.99 -20.62
N CYS A 300 22.23 8.25 -19.54
CA CYS A 300 22.56 8.66 -18.18
C CYS A 300 23.95 8.13 -17.79
N THR A 301 24.54 8.78 -16.80
CA THR A 301 25.80 8.38 -16.16
C THR A 301 25.54 7.57 -14.89
N ALA A 302 26.53 6.80 -14.44
CA ALA A 302 26.46 6.11 -13.15
C ALA A 302 26.27 7.07 -11.95
N ALA A 303 26.66 8.35 -12.09
CA ALA A 303 26.40 9.36 -11.08
C ALA A 303 24.91 9.67 -10.95
N GLU A 304 24.23 9.93 -12.08
CA GLU A 304 22.78 10.19 -12.14
C GLU A 304 21.94 8.96 -11.69
N HIS A 305 22.48 7.75 -11.87
CA HIS A 305 21.88 6.53 -11.31
C HIS A 305 22.00 6.51 -9.79
N ASN A 306 23.18 6.82 -9.26
CA ASN A 306 23.49 6.79 -7.84
C ASN A 306 22.85 7.94 -7.02
N GLU A 307 22.16 8.89 -7.67
CA GLU A 307 21.22 9.83 -7.03
C GLU A 307 20.00 9.10 -6.43
N TYR A 308 19.60 7.95 -6.98
CA TYR A 308 18.48 7.15 -6.50
C TYR A 308 18.86 6.12 -5.42
N ALA A 309 20.12 6.12 -4.98
CA ALA A 309 20.63 5.21 -3.95
C ALA A 309 20.17 5.60 -2.54
N VAL A 310 19.65 4.61 -1.79
CA VAL A 310 18.91 4.78 -0.53
C VAL A 310 19.60 4.11 0.64
N ILE A 311 19.36 4.61 1.85
CA ILE A 311 19.89 4.01 3.09
C ILE A 311 19.00 2.83 3.53
N GLY A 312 19.63 1.69 3.79
CA GLY A 312 19.00 0.51 4.38
C GLY A 312 18.88 0.59 5.91
N PRO A 313 18.11 -0.31 6.55
CA PRO A 313 17.92 -0.29 8.01
C PRO A 313 19.17 -0.58 8.84
N ASP A 314 20.13 -1.30 8.28
CA ASP A 314 21.48 -1.48 8.83
C ASP A 314 22.30 -0.18 8.84
N GLY A 315 21.96 0.75 7.94
CA GLY A 315 22.66 2.00 7.69
C GLY A 315 23.59 2.00 6.48
N LYS A 316 23.69 0.88 5.74
CA LYS A 316 24.49 0.78 4.52
C LYS A 316 23.74 1.45 3.35
N LEU A 317 24.47 1.99 2.38
CA LEU A 317 23.91 2.51 1.14
C LEU A 317 23.61 1.36 0.16
N TYR A 318 22.45 1.41 -0.48
CA TYR A 318 21.96 0.45 -1.46
C TYR A 318 21.54 1.14 -2.76
N PRO A 319 21.52 0.44 -3.90
CA PRO A 319 20.69 0.82 -5.03
C PRO A 319 19.21 0.94 -4.60
N GLY A 320 18.42 1.66 -5.38
CA GLY A 320 17.02 1.95 -5.09
C GLY A 320 16.26 2.30 -6.36
N TRP A 321 14.92 2.34 -6.27
CA TRP A 321 14.08 2.56 -7.46
C TRP A 321 14.36 3.90 -8.12
N HIS A 322 14.68 3.85 -9.43
CA HIS A 322 14.73 5.00 -10.33
C HIS A 322 13.66 4.89 -11.44
N PRO A 323 13.21 6.00 -12.03
CA PRO A 323 12.39 5.97 -13.25
C PRO A 323 13.25 5.52 -14.45
N PRO A 324 12.72 4.78 -15.45
CA PRO A 324 13.52 4.35 -16.61
C PRO A 324 14.14 5.49 -17.43
N VAL A 325 13.59 6.69 -17.29
CA VAL A 325 14.08 7.96 -17.86
C VAL A 325 14.22 8.98 -16.73
N HIS A 326 15.41 9.54 -16.56
CA HIS A 326 15.70 10.65 -15.65
C HIS A 326 15.50 12.00 -16.37
N GLU A 327 15.00 13.00 -15.64
CA GLU A 327 14.85 14.39 -16.09
C GLU A 327 15.85 15.27 -15.34
N ARG A 328 16.81 15.83 -16.08
CA ARG A 328 17.88 16.68 -15.54
C ARG A 328 17.34 18.04 -15.12
N ALA A 329 18.11 18.74 -14.28
CA ALA A 329 17.76 20.08 -13.80
C ALA A 329 17.64 21.16 -14.90
N ASP A 330 18.09 20.89 -16.14
CA ASP A 330 17.91 21.76 -17.31
C ASP A 330 16.67 21.41 -18.18
N GLY A 331 15.92 20.37 -17.80
CA GLY A 331 14.77 19.86 -18.55
C GLY A 331 15.11 18.93 -19.72
N THR A 332 16.39 18.57 -19.90
CA THR A 332 16.76 17.46 -20.81
C THR A 332 16.57 16.12 -20.11
N THR A 333 16.42 15.05 -20.89
CA THR A 333 16.21 13.69 -20.36
C THR A 333 17.33 12.74 -20.75
N CYS A 334 17.47 11.66 -19.99
CA CYS A 334 18.33 10.53 -20.31
C CYS A 334 17.68 9.20 -19.87
N ALA A 335 18.15 8.09 -20.42
CA ALA A 335 17.70 6.74 -20.07
C ALA A 335 18.85 5.87 -19.52
N PHE A 336 18.48 4.97 -18.59
CA PHE A 336 19.36 4.00 -17.95
C PHE A 336 19.37 2.61 -18.62
N GLY A 337 18.70 2.47 -19.77
CA GLY A 337 18.59 1.21 -20.54
C GLY A 337 17.75 0.11 -19.89
N HIS A 338 17.29 0.32 -18.65
CA HIS A 338 16.54 -0.65 -17.88
C HIS A 338 15.44 0.00 -17.02
N GLU A 339 14.60 -0.83 -16.43
CA GLU A 339 13.43 -0.46 -15.64
C GLU A 339 13.40 -1.19 -14.30
N HIS A 340 12.77 -0.62 -13.28
CA HIS A 340 12.52 -1.27 -11.98
C HIS A 340 11.02 -1.41 -11.66
N GLY A 341 10.14 -1.46 -12.66
CA GLY A 341 8.69 -1.51 -12.48
C GLY A 341 8.08 -0.23 -11.90
N ASP A 342 7.01 -0.38 -11.11
CA ASP A 342 6.18 0.72 -10.61
C ASP A 342 6.95 1.67 -9.68
N ASP A 343 6.72 2.98 -9.78
CA ASP A 343 7.21 3.91 -8.74
C ASP A 343 6.58 3.54 -7.39
N PRO A 344 7.36 3.12 -6.38
CA PRO A 344 6.84 2.64 -5.11
C PRO A 344 6.02 3.71 -4.37
N ARG A 345 6.29 5.00 -4.63
CA ARG A 345 5.61 6.15 -4.02
C ARG A 345 4.15 6.28 -4.46
N ASN A 346 3.74 5.59 -5.53
CA ASN A 346 2.35 5.48 -5.96
C ASN A 346 1.53 4.47 -5.11
N SER A 347 2.15 3.71 -4.21
CA SER A 347 1.41 2.80 -3.34
C SER A 347 0.71 3.53 -2.18
N ASP A 348 -0.57 3.24 -1.98
CA ASP A 348 -1.38 3.73 -0.84
C ASP A 348 -0.77 3.32 0.53
N ILE A 349 0.17 2.37 0.54
CA ILE A 349 0.86 1.88 1.74
C ILE A 349 2.37 2.20 1.80
N TYR A 350 2.92 2.94 0.82
CA TYR A 350 4.36 3.26 0.77
C TYR A 350 4.87 3.91 2.06
N ALA A 351 4.20 4.96 2.52
CA ALA A 351 4.59 5.69 3.73
C ALA A 351 4.58 4.83 5.01
N TRP A 352 3.81 3.74 5.04
CA TRP A 352 3.81 2.76 6.12
C TRP A 352 4.91 1.70 5.96
N ALA A 353 5.26 1.31 4.74
CA ALA A 353 6.43 0.47 4.48
C ALA A 353 7.71 1.20 4.91
N MET A 354 7.85 2.48 4.55
CA MET A 354 8.97 3.32 5.00
C MET A 354 8.96 3.52 6.53
N GLU A 355 7.78 3.61 7.16
CA GLU A 355 7.66 3.60 8.63
C GLU A 355 8.17 2.28 9.26
N GLN A 356 8.11 1.14 8.55
CA GLN A 356 8.62 -0.13 9.09
C GLN A 356 10.15 -0.23 8.99
N TYR A 357 10.76 0.21 7.87
CA TYR A 357 12.22 0.31 7.74
C TYR A 357 12.81 1.35 8.70
N ALA A 358 12.19 2.52 8.84
CA ALA A 358 12.62 3.52 9.84
C ALA A 358 12.56 2.97 11.29
N ALA A 359 11.56 2.12 11.58
CA ALA A 359 11.43 1.43 12.87
C ALA A 359 12.27 0.15 12.99
N GLU A 360 13.02 -0.23 11.95
CA GLU A 360 14.08 -1.25 11.96
C GLU A 360 15.45 -0.59 12.19
N ALA A 361 15.74 0.51 11.48
CA ALA A 361 16.91 1.35 11.72
C ALA A 361 16.98 1.89 13.16
N ALA A 362 15.85 2.40 13.68
CA ALA A 362 15.75 2.83 15.08
C ALA A 362 15.73 1.67 16.11
N ALA A 363 15.90 0.42 15.67
CA ALA A 363 16.06 -0.76 16.51
C ALA A 363 17.40 -1.48 16.26
N ALA A 364 18.23 -1.00 15.33
CA ALA A 364 19.56 -1.52 15.07
C ALA A 364 20.54 -1.12 16.21
N PRO A 365 21.61 -1.91 16.48
CA PRO A 365 22.54 -1.64 17.58
C PRO A 365 23.24 -0.28 17.51
N ASN A 366 23.40 0.28 16.30
CA ASN A 366 23.98 1.60 16.06
C ASN A 366 23.01 2.77 16.31
N ASN A 367 21.72 2.50 16.63
CA ASN A 367 20.72 3.47 17.08
C ASN A 367 20.66 4.76 16.23
N ARG A 368 20.60 4.60 14.90
CA ARG A 368 20.64 5.73 13.95
C ARG A 368 19.47 6.70 14.11
N GLU A 369 19.78 8.00 14.09
CA GLU A 369 18.77 9.06 14.13
C GLU A 369 18.09 9.19 12.75
N ILE A 370 16.92 8.56 12.62
CA ILE A 370 16.07 8.67 11.43
C ILE A 370 15.00 9.76 11.64
N VAL A 371 15.10 10.86 10.91
CA VAL A 371 14.17 11.99 10.97
C VAL A 371 13.09 11.85 9.90
N THR A 372 11.83 11.97 10.30
CA THR A 372 10.71 12.02 9.35
C THR A 372 10.54 13.43 8.76
N VAL A 373 10.70 13.57 7.44
CA VAL A 373 10.52 14.85 6.73
C VAL A 373 9.05 15.06 6.38
N ASP A 374 8.45 14.17 5.60
CA ASP A 374 7.01 14.07 5.41
C ASP A 374 6.49 12.63 5.55
N LYS A 375 5.89 12.37 6.72
CA LYS A 375 5.26 11.09 7.07
C LYS A 375 4.08 10.73 6.15
N ALA A 376 3.50 11.67 5.42
CA ALA A 376 2.43 11.40 4.47
C ALA A 376 2.98 11.00 3.08
N ALA A 377 4.15 11.49 2.69
CA ALA A 377 4.86 11.08 1.49
C ALA A 377 5.65 9.77 1.67
N GLY A 378 5.98 9.42 2.92
CA GLY A 378 6.92 8.33 3.22
C GLY A 378 8.39 8.79 3.23
N GLU A 379 8.62 10.09 3.34
CA GLU A 379 9.94 10.70 3.28
C GLU A 379 10.58 10.69 4.68
N TYR A 380 11.59 9.84 4.87
CA TYR A 380 12.43 9.76 6.06
C TYR A 380 13.88 9.94 5.61
N LEU A 381 14.64 10.77 6.32
CA LEU A 381 16.08 10.95 6.14
C LEU A 381 16.84 10.29 7.28
N ASP A 382 17.97 9.66 6.94
CA ASP A 382 19.03 9.34 7.89
C ASP A 382 19.88 10.60 8.14
N VAL A 383 19.96 11.05 9.39
CA VAL A 383 20.61 12.33 9.74
C VAL A 383 22.13 12.28 9.61
N ALA A 384 22.75 11.10 9.71
CA ALA A 384 24.20 10.94 9.60
C ALA A 384 24.69 11.04 8.15
N THR A 385 23.82 10.74 7.18
CA THR A 385 24.16 10.66 5.75
C THR A 385 23.43 11.70 4.86
N ASP A 386 22.44 12.40 5.40
CA ASP A 386 21.52 13.32 4.68
C ASP A 386 20.84 12.65 3.45
N ARG A 387 20.62 11.33 3.54
CA ARG A 387 20.01 10.50 2.48
C ARG A 387 18.67 9.92 2.89
N ALA A 388 17.83 9.68 1.89
CA ALA A 388 16.51 9.09 2.07
C ALA A 388 16.57 7.58 2.36
N LEU A 389 15.67 7.14 3.24
CA LEU A 389 15.25 5.74 3.29
C LEU A 389 14.30 5.48 2.12
N GLY A 390 14.38 4.27 1.55
CA GLY A 390 13.56 3.85 0.41
C GLY A 390 13.27 2.36 0.43
N LEU A 391 13.14 1.77 -0.76
CA LEU A 391 13.23 0.32 -0.92
C LEU A 391 14.69 -0.04 -1.22
N PRO A 392 15.50 -0.50 -0.24
CA PRO A 392 16.88 -0.90 -0.51
C PRO A 392 16.92 -2.18 -1.35
N PHE A 393 17.69 -2.16 -2.43
CA PHE A 393 17.82 -3.27 -3.39
C PHE A 393 19.02 -4.14 -2.99
N GLY A 394 18.79 -5.41 -2.61
CA GLY A 394 19.80 -6.29 -2.03
C GLY A 394 19.83 -6.36 -0.49
N TYR A 395 18.88 -5.76 0.23
CA TYR A 395 18.87 -5.77 1.71
C TYR A 395 18.72 -7.20 2.27
N GLY A 396 17.78 -7.99 1.75
CA GLY A 396 17.65 -9.39 2.17
C GLY A 396 18.90 -10.24 1.89
N SER A 397 19.69 -9.86 0.87
CA SER A 397 20.95 -10.52 0.51
C SER A 397 22.08 -10.17 1.48
N GLU A 398 22.21 -8.92 1.89
CA GLU A 398 23.18 -8.50 2.91
C GLU A 398 22.90 -9.20 4.25
N ARG A 399 21.62 -9.19 4.68
CA ARG A 399 21.20 -9.88 5.91
C ARG A 399 21.38 -11.40 5.82
N LEU A 400 21.33 -11.99 4.62
CA LEU A 400 21.70 -13.40 4.42
C LEU A 400 23.20 -13.65 4.60
N THR A 401 24.06 -12.77 4.10
CA THR A 401 25.52 -12.86 4.31
C THR A 401 25.87 -12.81 5.79
N GLU A 402 25.34 -11.84 6.55
CA GLU A 402 25.49 -11.81 8.02
C GLU A 402 24.95 -13.08 8.69
N TYR A 403 23.75 -13.55 8.30
CA TYR A 403 23.14 -14.72 8.91
C TYR A 403 23.96 -15.99 8.67
N SER A 404 24.51 -16.17 7.47
CA SER A 404 25.36 -17.30 7.12
C SER A 404 26.69 -17.26 7.89
N ASN A 405 27.32 -16.08 8.01
CA ASN A 405 28.53 -15.87 8.80
C ASN A 405 28.31 -16.20 10.29
N ALA A 406 27.18 -15.77 10.86
CA ALA A 406 26.79 -16.05 12.25
C ALA A 406 26.40 -17.53 12.51
N ASN A 407 26.11 -18.31 11.45
CA ASN A 407 25.63 -19.69 11.55
C ASN A 407 26.47 -20.66 10.70
N PRO A 408 27.80 -20.75 10.90
CA PRO A 408 28.74 -21.43 10.00
C PRO A 408 28.60 -22.97 9.97
N THR A 409 27.70 -23.54 10.78
CA THR A 409 27.30 -24.95 10.71
C THR A 409 26.19 -25.23 9.68
N GLY A 410 25.61 -24.19 9.07
CA GLY A 410 24.73 -24.31 7.90
C GLY A 410 25.52 -24.39 6.59
N PRO A 411 24.84 -24.52 5.43
CA PRO A 411 25.47 -24.21 4.15
C PRO A 411 25.82 -22.72 4.14
N ASN A 412 27.07 -22.36 3.83
CA ASN A 412 27.51 -20.96 3.80
C ASN A 412 27.07 -20.26 2.51
N VAL A 413 25.77 -19.97 2.41
CA VAL A 413 25.16 -19.41 1.21
C VAL A 413 25.14 -17.88 1.27
N HIS A 414 25.94 -17.27 0.39
CA HIS A 414 25.92 -15.85 0.06
C HIS A 414 25.13 -15.63 -1.23
N ARG A 415 24.47 -14.48 -1.38
CA ARG A 415 23.54 -14.28 -2.51
C ARG A 415 23.39 -12.84 -2.96
N HIS A 416 24.43 -12.27 -3.54
CA HIS A 416 24.32 -10.97 -4.21
C HIS A 416 23.52 -11.12 -5.53
N GLU A 417 22.87 -10.04 -5.95
CA GLU A 417 21.85 -10.02 -7.03
C GLU A 417 22.11 -8.87 -8.01
N ASP A 418 21.60 -8.96 -9.25
CA ASP A 418 21.80 -7.92 -10.27
C ASP A 418 20.77 -6.80 -10.15
N ASP A 419 21.22 -5.54 -10.07
CA ASP A 419 20.35 -4.38 -9.83
C ASP A 419 19.27 -4.19 -10.92
N PRO A 420 19.60 -4.30 -12.23
CA PRO A 420 18.62 -4.43 -13.31
C PRO A 420 17.67 -5.63 -13.19
N GLY A 421 17.86 -6.52 -12.22
CA GLY A 421 16.92 -7.58 -11.86
C GLY A 421 15.85 -7.17 -10.85
N HIS A 422 16.05 -6.16 -10.00
CA HIS A 422 15.04 -5.76 -9.01
C HIS A 422 13.84 -5.04 -9.65
N LYS A 423 12.62 -5.50 -9.33
CA LYS A 423 11.35 -4.99 -9.90
C LYS A 423 10.34 -4.71 -8.79
N VAL A 424 9.81 -3.49 -8.78
CA VAL A 424 8.77 -2.99 -7.90
C VAL A 424 7.40 -3.18 -8.55
N ILE A 425 6.42 -3.60 -7.75
CA ILE A 425 5.03 -3.83 -8.16
C ILE A 425 4.11 -3.14 -7.16
N VAL A 426 3.26 -2.25 -7.65
CA VAL A 426 2.26 -1.49 -6.87
C VAL A 426 0.86 -1.92 -7.28
N SER A 427 -0.01 -2.18 -6.30
CA SER A 427 -1.38 -2.58 -6.58
C SER A 427 -2.35 -2.19 -5.45
N ASN A 428 -2.99 -1.02 -5.57
CA ASN A 428 -3.86 -0.46 -4.54
C ASN A 428 -5.34 -0.88 -4.71
N ASN A 429 -6.09 -0.94 -3.61
CA ASN A 429 -7.54 -1.16 -3.51
C ASN A 429 -8.06 -2.46 -4.14
N GLN A 430 -7.23 -3.50 -4.19
CA GLN A 430 -7.47 -4.74 -4.93
C GLN A 430 -8.49 -5.66 -4.25
N LYS A 431 -9.63 -5.87 -4.93
CA LYS A 431 -10.74 -6.70 -4.43
C LYS A 431 -10.50 -8.19 -4.68
N LEU A 432 -10.33 -8.95 -3.61
CA LEU A 432 -9.94 -10.36 -3.70
C LEU A 432 -11.15 -11.29 -3.96
N ARG A 433 -10.87 -12.38 -4.68
CA ARG A 433 -11.86 -13.37 -5.12
C ARG A 433 -11.34 -14.78 -4.90
N ASP A 434 -12.25 -15.70 -4.58
CA ASP A 434 -11.94 -17.13 -4.50
C ASP A 434 -11.89 -17.79 -5.88
N GLY A 435 -11.58 -19.09 -5.90
CA GLY A 435 -11.48 -19.88 -7.13
C GLY A 435 -12.78 -20.12 -7.91
N SER A 436 -13.95 -19.82 -7.31
CA SER A 436 -15.24 -19.76 -8.00
C SER A 436 -15.50 -18.38 -8.65
N ASN A 437 -14.63 -17.41 -8.35
CA ASN A 437 -14.76 -15.97 -8.57
C ASN A 437 -15.75 -15.26 -7.64
N THR A 438 -16.16 -15.89 -6.55
CA THR A 438 -16.95 -15.21 -5.52
C THR A 438 -16.03 -14.23 -4.77
N ALA A 439 -16.50 -13.01 -4.49
CA ALA A 439 -15.70 -12.05 -3.73
C ALA A 439 -15.47 -12.58 -2.31
N ILE A 440 -14.21 -12.61 -1.87
CA ILE A 440 -13.85 -13.02 -0.51
C ILE A 440 -14.44 -12.00 0.46
N LYS A 441 -15.06 -12.46 1.55
CA LYS A 441 -15.79 -11.60 2.49
C LYS A 441 -15.48 -11.94 3.93
N PHE A 442 -15.35 -10.89 4.73
CA PHE A 442 -15.14 -10.95 6.18
C PHE A 442 -16.25 -10.18 6.90
N PRO A 443 -16.57 -10.52 8.17
CA PRO A 443 -17.47 -9.72 8.99
C PRO A 443 -16.73 -8.46 9.48
N ASN A 444 -17.24 -7.28 9.16
CA ASN A 444 -16.69 -6.03 9.71
C ASN A 444 -17.06 -5.83 11.19
N THR A 445 -16.65 -4.71 11.80
CA THR A 445 -16.88 -4.38 13.21
C THR A 445 -18.36 -4.34 13.65
N PHE A 446 -19.31 -4.37 12.71
CA PHE A 446 -20.76 -4.44 12.96
C PHE A 446 -21.36 -5.81 12.59
N GLY A 447 -20.53 -6.81 12.30
CA GLY A 447 -20.94 -8.16 11.84
C GLY A 447 -21.43 -8.21 10.40
N ALA A 448 -21.35 -7.12 9.63
CA ALA A 448 -21.84 -7.08 8.26
C ALA A 448 -20.77 -7.60 7.27
N PRO A 449 -21.13 -8.49 6.33
CA PRO A 449 -20.18 -9.05 5.37
C PRO A 449 -19.67 -7.97 4.41
N THR A 450 -18.35 -7.80 4.37
CA THR A 450 -17.65 -6.78 3.58
C THR A 450 -16.68 -7.48 2.64
N GLU A 451 -16.55 -6.98 1.40
CA GLU A 451 -15.58 -7.53 0.43
C GLU A 451 -14.14 -7.22 0.89
N LEU A 452 -13.29 -8.24 0.89
CA LEU A 452 -11.87 -8.12 1.19
C LEU A 452 -11.20 -7.31 0.07
N ALA A 453 -10.57 -6.21 0.45
CA ALA A 453 -9.80 -5.35 -0.44
C ALA A 453 -8.45 -5.02 0.20
N CYS A 454 -7.38 -5.09 -0.58
CA CYS A 454 -6.01 -4.96 -0.09
C CYS A 454 -5.16 -4.06 -1.00
N ASP A 455 -4.22 -3.36 -0.39
CA ASP A 455 -3.18 -2.58 -1.03
C ASP A 455 -1.87 -3.36 -0.94
N TYR A 456 -1.16 -3.48 -2.06
CA TYR A 456 0.11 -4.21 -2.18
C TYR A 456 1.23 -3.30 -2.65
N LEU A 457 2.41 -3.52 -2.08
CA LEU A 457 3.70 -3.02 -2.54
C LEU A 457 4.70 -4.17 -2.41
N MET A 458 5.27 -4.60 -3.53
CA MET A 458 6.27 -5.67 -3.56
C MET A 458 7.52 -5.18 -4.27
N LYS A 459 8.68 -5.72 -3.89
CA LYS A 459 9.88 -5.71 -4.73
C LYS A 459 10.42 -7.13 -4.80
N MET A 460 10.74 -7.61 -6.00
CA MET A 460 11.33 -8.92 -6.19
C MET A 460 12.48 -8.85 -7.18
N HIS A 461 13.51 -9.69 -7.02
CA HIS A 461 14.53 -9.83 -8.04
C HIS A 461 14.11 -10.83 -9.12
N GLN A 462 14.05 -10.36 -10.36
CA GLN A 462 13.87 -11.13 -11.59
C GLN A 462 14.86 -10.62 -12.64
N GLY A 463 16.15 -10.82 -12.35
CA GLY A 463 17.26 -10.68 -13.31
C GLY A 463 16.91 -11.38 -14.61
N SER A 464 16.50 -10.60 -15.62
CA SER A 464 15.90 -11.07 -16.88
C SER A 464 16.92 -11.15 -18.02
N HIS A 465 18.09 -10.54 -17.78
CA HIS A 465 19.17 -10.31 -18.73
C HIS A 465 20.34 -11.29 -18.52
N SER A 466 20.56 -11.75 -17.28
CA SER A 466 21.60 -12.69 -16.85
C SER A 466 21.26 -14.16 -17.15
N ASN A 467 22.12 -15.12 -16.78
CA ASN A 467 21.76 -16.55 -16.66
C ASN A 467 21.50 -16.98 -15.20
N ASP A 468 21.58 -16.04 -14.25
CA ASP A 468 21.43 -16.24 -12.81
C ASP A 468 20.25 -17.15 -12.41
N PRO A 469 18.99 -16.88 -12.81
CA PRO A 469 17.85 -17.71 -12.42
C PRO A 469 17.73 -19.04 -13.18
N THR A 470 18.62 -19.38 -14.11
CA THR A 470 18.74 -20.78 -14.57
C THR A 470 19.60 -21.62 -13.61
N LYS A 471 20.41 -20.98 -12.77
CA LYS A 471 21.16 -21.61 -11.67
C LYS A 471 20.36 -21.51 -10.38
N ASN A 472 20.17 -20.28 -9.91
CA ASN A 472 19.70 -19.95 -8.57
C ASN A 472 18.18 -19.92 -8.48
N ASN A 473 17.62 -20.61 -7.48
CA ASN A 473 16.20 -20.57 -7.13
C ASN A 473 15.88 -19.51 -6.08
N THR A 474 16.87 -19.15 -5.25
CA THR A 474 16.73 -18.13 -4.21
C THR A 474 16.96 -16.74 -4.77
N HIS A 475 16.04 -15.84 -4.44
CA HIS A 475 16.06 -14.43 -4.81
C HIS A 475 15.41 -13.57 -3.72
N GLU A 476 15.74 -12.28 -3.66
CA GLU A 476 15.12 -11.36 -2.70
C GLU A 476 13.66 -11.07 -3.07
N LEU A 477 12.76 -11.21 -2.08
CA LEU A 477 11.37 -10.78 -2.12
C LEU A 477 11.05 -9.91 -0.90
N PHE A 478 10.83 -8.63 -1.16
CA PHE A 478 10.11 -7.71 -0.29
C PHE A 478 8.60 -7.79 -0.58
N TYR A 479 7.80 -8.01 0.46
CA TYR A 479 6.35 -8.16 0.40
C TYR A 479 5.67 -7.32 1.47
N ALA A 480 5.00 -6.25 1.06
CA ALA A 480 4.13 -5.44 1.90
C ALA A 480 2.67 -5.49 1.41
N VAL A 481 1.75 -5.69 2.35
CA VAL A 481 0.30 -5.66 2.12
C VAL A 481 -0.42 -5.06 3.33
N GLN A 482 -1.47 -4.29 3.08
CA GLN A 482 -2.51 -3.98 4.07
C GLN A 482 -3.89 -4.29 3.49
N CYS A 483 -4.78 -4.83 4.31
CA CYS A 483 -6.13 -5.21 3.92
C CYS A 483 -7.19 -4.56 4.83
N ASN A 484 -8.39 -4.37 4.28
CA ASN A 484 -9.51 -3.72 4.97
C ASN A 484 -10.18 -4.57 6.08
N ASP A 485 -9.76 -5.83 6.25
CA ASP A 485 -10.04 -6.71 7.39
C ASP A 485 -9.15 -6.42 8.62
N GLY A 486 -8.05 -5.66 8.43
CA GLY A 486 -7.02 -5.39 9.44
C GLY A 486 -5.76 -6.23 9.29
N THR A 487 -5.70 -7.15 8.31
CA THR A 487 -4.50 -7.92 7.97
C THR A 487 -3.42 -6.98 7.42
N LYS A 488 -2.19 -7.10 7.93
CA LYS A 488 -1.01 -6.40 7.43
C LYS A 488 0.22 -7.31 7.51
N ILE A 489 1.03 -7.30 6.47
CA ILE A 489 2.34 -7.96 6.43
C ILE A 489 3.33 -6.95 5.84
N PHE A 490 4.50 -6.85 6.43
CA PHE A 490 5.69 -6.23 5.84
C PHE A 490 6.84 -7.19 6.13
N ALA A 491 7.48 -7.72 5.09
CA ALA A 491 8.63 -8.60 5.23
C ALA A 491 9.56 -8.51 4.02
N THR A 492 10.86 -8.49 4.27
CA THR A 492 11.87 -8.90 3.28
C THR A 492 12.27 -10.34 3.60
N THR A 493 12.39 -11.18 2.56
CA THR A 493 12.75 -12.60 2.66
C THR A 493 13.56 -13.02 1.45
N MET A 494 14.43 -14.01 1.62
CA MET A 494 15.06 -14.74 0.52
C MET A 494 14.13 -15.90 0.13
N THR A 495 13.35 -15.70 -0.93
CA THR A 495 12.31 -16.65 -1.35
C THR A 495 12.84 -17.64 -2.39
N ASN A 496 12.38 -18.89 -2.29
CA ASN A 496 12.80 -19.98 -3.16
C ASN A 496 11.74 -20.25 -4.22
N TYR A 497 12.07 -19.96 -5.48
CA TYR A 497 11.22 -20.21 -6.64
C TYR A 497 11.33 -21.68 -7.11
N GLY A 498 10.86 -22.60 -6.27
CA GLY A 498 11.05 -24.05 -6.44
C GLY A 498 12.42 -24.52 -5.94
N ASN A 499 12.86 -25.70 -6.41
CA ASN A 499 14.12 -26.30 -5.97
C ASN A 499 15.35 -25.69 -6.66
N ALA A 500 16.49 -25.74 -5.96
CA ALA A 500 17.80 -25.54 -6.54
C ALA A 500 18.10 -26.61 -7.60
N ASN A 501 18.89 -26.26 -8.62
CA ASN A 501 19.32 -27.16 -9.70
C ASN A 501 18.18 -27.75 -10.56
N GLU A 502 16.99 -27.13 -10.60
CA GLU A 502 15.97 -27.40 -11.63
C GLU A 502 15.23 -26.13 -12.07
N LEU A 503 14.83 -26.09 -13.34
CA LEU A 503 13.77 -25.22 -13.84
C LEU A 503 12.70 -26.08 -14.52
N HIS A 504 11.54 -25.52 -14.86
CA HIS A 504 10.53 -26.19 -15.68
C HIS A 504 10.40 -25.47 -17.01
N SER A 505 10.18 -26.22 -18.10
CA SER A 505 9.99 -25.60 -19.41
C SER A 505 8.64 -24.88 -19.49
N SER A 506 8.64 -23.62 -19.96
CA SER A 506 7.41 -22.82 -20.15
C SER A 506 6.33 -23.49 -21.01
N CYS A 507 6.68 -24.47 -21.85
CA CYS A 507 5.74 -25.25 -22.65
C CYS A 507 4.97 -26.32 -21.86
N THR A 508 5.41 -26.67 -20.64
CA THR A 508 4.86 -27.80 -19.84
C THR A 508 3.68 -27.38 -18.94
N ARG A 509 2.92 -26.35 -19.35
CA ARG A 509 1.81 -25.78 -18.57
C ARG A 509 0.56 -26.66 -18.63
N PRO A 510 -0.09 -26.98 -17.49
CA PRO A 510 -1.40 -27.65 -17.49
C PRO A 510 -2.50 -26.66 -17.92
N PHE A 511 -2.65 -26.44 -19.23
CA PHE A 511 -3.48 -25.35 -19.76
C PHE A 511 -4.99 -25.61 -19.76
N SER A 512 -5.42 -26.87 -19.63
CA SER A 512 -6.83 -27.29 -19.59
C SER A 512 -6.99 -28.72 -19.05
N GLY A 513 -7.26 -28.87 -17.75
CA GLY A 513 -7.79 -30.10 -17.14
C GLY A 513 -6.86 -31.34 -17.06
N GLY A 514 -5.86 -31.47 -17.93
CA GLY A 514 -4.91 -32.58 -17.92
C GLY A 514 -3.83 -32.44 -16.83
N GLN A 515 -3.68 -33.47 -16.00
CA GLN A 515 -2.77 -33.50 -14.84
C GLN A 515 -1.31 -33.85 -15.21
N SER A 516 -0.81 -33.39 -16.36
CA SER A 516 0.61 -33.47 -16.66
C SER A 516 1.36 -32.47 -15.78
N ALA A 517 2.10 -32.97 -14.79
CA ALA A 517 2.99 -32.14 -13.98
C ALA A 517 4.06 -31.48 -14.88
N PRO A 518 4.42 -30.21 -14.63
CA PRO A 518 5.40 -29.51 -15.46
C PRO A 518 6.75 -30.22 -15.38
N THR A 519 7.33 -30.57 -16.54
CA THR A 519 8.56 -31.37 -16.58
C THR A 519 9.73 -30.57 -16.05
N ALA A 520 10.37 -31.05 -14.98
CA ALA A 520 11.62 -30.51 -14.48
C ALA A 520 12.76 -30.76 -15.48
N VAL A 521 13.58 -29.74 -15.66
CA VAL A 521 14.77 -29.67 -16.50
C VAL A 521 15.94 -29.45 -15.56
N PRO A 522 16.84 -30.43 -15.39
CA PRO A 522 17.97 -30.29 -14.49
C PRO A 522 18.88 -29.13 -14.90
N THR A 523 19.28 -28.33 -13.93
CA THR A 523 20.33 -27.31 -14.05
C THR A 523 21.43 -27.58 -13.03
N ILE A 524 22.48 -26.76 -13.01
CA ILE A 524 23.62 -26.94 -12.10
C ILE A 524 24.14 -25.59 -11.58
N GLY A 525 24.78 -25.63 -10.42
CA GLY A 525 25.55 -24.49 -9.88
C GLY A 525 24.93 -23.77 -8.69
N SER A 526 23.83 -24.27 -8.14
CA SER A 526 23.23 -23.75 -6.90
C SER A 526 23.45 -24.73 -5.74
N ASP A 527 23.94 -24.24 -4.62
CA ASP A 527 24.01 -24.92 -3.32
C ASP A 527 22.87 -24.49 -2.37
N LEU A 528 22.02 -23.58 -2.84
CA LEU A 528 20.91 -22.98 -2.10
C LEU A 528 19.86 -24.02 -1.66
N PRO A 529 19.13 -23.75 -0.57
CA PRO A 529 18.08 -24.66 -0.09
C PRO A 529 16.96 -24.87 -1.10
N ARG A 530 16.28 -26.02 -1.00
CA ARG A 530 15.04 -26.31 -1.73
C ARG A 530 13.92 -25.35 -1.31
N GLY A 531 12.94 -25.14 -2.19
CA GLY A 531 11.76 -24.36 -1.88
C GLY A 531 10.72 -25.15 -1.10
N ASP A 532 9.99 -24.46 -0.21
CA ASP A 532 8.78 -25.00 0.44
C ASP A 532 7.63 -25.26 -0.57
N GLY A 533 7.78 -24.74 -1.80
CA GLY A 533 6.90 -24.90 -2.94
C GLY A 533 7.37 -24.04 -4.12
N GLY A 534 6.47 -23.70 -5.04
CA GLY A 534 6.77 -22.83 -6.18
C GLY A 534 7.56 -23.50 -7.32
N MET A 535 7.95 -22.71 -8.33
CA MET A 535 8.76 -23.14 -9.47
C MET A 535 9.21 -21.95 -10.34
N ARG A 536 10.34 -22.12 -11.03
CA ARG A 536 10.78 -21.32 -12.19
C ARG A 536 10.28 -21.98 -13.48
N LEU A 537 9.40 -21.33 -14.22
CA LEU A 537 8.99 -21.71 -15.58
C LEU A 537 9.72 -20.82 -16.58
N ILE A 538 10.74 -21.35 -17.24
CA ILE A 538 11.64 -20.60 -18.13
C ILE A 538 11.50 -21.15 -19.56
N PRO A 539 11.52 -20.31 -20.61
CA PRO A 539 11.57 -20.77 -21.99
C PRO A 539 12.81 -21.63 -22.25
N THR A 540 12.65 -22.79 -22.89
CA THR A 540 13.76 -23.70 -23.24
C THR A 540 13.93 -23.80 -24.76
N ALA A 541 15.11 -24.16 -25.26
CA ALA A 541 15.36 -24.30 -26.71
C ALA A 541 14.36 -25.21 -27.42
N ASP A 542 14.06 -26.39 -26.86
CA ASP A 542 13.04 -27.31 -27.40
C ASP A 542 11.65 -26.67 -27.43
N CYS A 543 11.32 -25.88 -26.41
CA CYS A 543 10.04 -25.20 -26.28
C CYS A 543 9.91 -24.06 -27.29
N ILE A 544 10.95 -23.23 -27.45
CA ILE A 544 11.00 -22.19 -28.47
C ILE A 544 10.94 -22.82 -29.86
N SER A 545 11.86 -23.73 -30.20
CA SER A 545 11.94 -24.36 -31.52
C SER A 545 10.62 -25.03 -31.91
N LYS A 546 9.99 -25.81 -31.02
CA LYS A 546 8.69 -26.46 -31.26
C LYS A 546 7.59 -25.50 -31.75
N TYR A 547 7.63 -24.24 -31.31
CA TYR A 547 6.65 -23.20 -31.68
C TYR A 547 7.17 -22.16 -32.68
N THR A 548 8.42 -22.28 -33.16
CA THR A 548 9.06 -21.26 -34.02
C THR A 548 9.82 -21.81 -35.24
N THR A 549 10.14 -23.10 -35.34
CA THR A 549 10.76 -23.71 -36.55
C THR A 549 9.75 -24.52 -37.39
N ASN A 550 8.77 -25.15 -36.74
CA ASN A 550 7.91 -26.19 -37.33
C ASN A 550 6.80 -25.71 -38.30
N GLY A 551 6.79 -24.44 -38.70
CA GLY A 551 5.73 -23.86 -39.52
C GLY A 551 5.96 -23.95 -41.03
N THR A 552 6.48 -25.08 -41.52
CA THR A 552 6.68 -25.34 -42.95
C THR A 552 5.35 -25.53 -43.68
N GLY A 553 4.71 -24.43 -44.09
CA GLY A 553 3.71 -24.39 -45.16
C GLY A 553 2.25 -24.70 -44.80
N VAL A 554 1.94 -25.25 -43.63
CA VAL A 554 0.56 -25.67 -43.27
C VAL A 554 -0.30 -24.54 -42.67
N TYR A 555 -0.23 -23.35 -43.28
CA TYR A 555 -1.24 -22.29 -43.14
C TYR A 555 -1.80 -21.85 -44.50
N ARG A 556 -1.70 -22.73 -45.53
CA ARG A 556 -2.50 -22.59 -46.76
C ARG A 556 -3.98 -22.91 -46.48
N THR A 557 -4.83 -21.93 -46.75
CA THR A 557 -6.28 -22.02 -46.64
C THR A 557 -6.90 -22.72 -47.87
N SER A 558 -7.28 -23.99 -47.74
CA SER A 558 -8.22 -24.64 -48.68
C SER A 558 -8.81 -25.97 -48.18
N ASP A 559 -8.00 -26.88 -47.66
CA ASP A 559 -8.32 -28.32 -47.68
C ASP A 559 -9.09 -28.82 -46.44
N ALA A 560 -10.37 -28.45 -46.35
CA ALA A 560 -11.30 -28.98 -45.36
C ALA A 560 -11.76 -30.43 -45.71
N GLY A 561 -10.92 -31.44 -45.45
CA GLY A 561 -11.22 -32.80 -45.93
C GLY A 561 -10.41 -34.00 -45.45
N ALA A 562 -9.96 -34.09 -44.19
CA ALA A 562 -9.37 -35.33 -43.65
C ALA A 562 -9.72 -35.56 -42.17
N GLY A 563 -10.45 -36.65 -41.88
CA GLY A 563 -10.98 -36.96 -40.55
C GLY A 563 -10.03 -37.71 -39.62
N THR A 564 -8.81 -37.22 -39.41
CA THR A 564 -7.98 -37.66 -38.28
C THR A 564 -8.38 -36.91 -37.00
N THR A 565 -8.45 -37.61 -35.87
CA THR A 565 -8.80 -37.02 -34.57
C THR A 565 -7.62 -36.23 -34.01
N ASP A 566 -7.53 -34.98 -34.47
CA ASP A 566 -6.43 -34.07 -34.19
C ASP A 566 -6.51 -33.43 -32.79
N ASP A 567 -5.52 -33.72 -31.95
CA ASP A 567 -5.37 -33.22 -30.57
C ASP A 567 -5.05 -31.71 -30.49
N ARG A 568 -4.80 -31.07 -31.65
CA ARG A 568 -4.68 -29.60 -31.79
C ARG A 568 -5.92 -28.80 -31.34
N ARG A 569 -7.01 -29.47 -30.91
CA ARG A 569 -8.15 -28.82 -30.22
C ARG A 569 -7.92 -28.51 -28.74
N GLY A 570 -6.87 -29.04 -28.10
CA GLY A 570 -6.47 -28.70 -26.73
C GLY A 570 -5.21 -27.82 -26.62
N SER A 571 -4.29 -27.93 -27.57
CA SER A 571 -3.00 -27.20 -27.52
C SER A 571 -3.08 -25.80 -28.15
N PRO A 572 -2.52 -24.73 -27.50
CA PRO A 572 -2.46 -23.38 -28.07
C PRO A 572 -1.70 -23.21 -29.39
N ALA A 573 -1.07 -24.27 -29.92
CA ALA A 573 -0.35 -24.27 -31.19
C ALA A 573 -1.24 -24.08 -32.43
N SER A 574 -2.56 -24.29 -32.33
CA SER A 574 -3.52 -24.14 -33.44
C SER A 574 -4.12 -22.74 -33.59
N GLN A 575 -3.68 -21.79 -32.76
CA GLN A 575 -4.05 -20.38 -32.82
C GLN A 575 -2.79 -19.52 -32.99
N THR A 576 -2.94 -18.27 -33.43
CA THR A 576 -1.88 -17.31 -33.80
C THR A 576 -0.93 -16.90 -32.67
N ASN A 577 -0.98 -17.60 -31.54
CA ASN A 577 -0.56 -17.13 -30.23
C ASN A 577 0.34 -18.15 -29.50
N GLY A 578 0.65 -19.29 -30.13
CA GLY A 578 1.42 -20.36 -29.48
C GLY A 578 2.81 -19.94 -28.99
N TRP A 579 3.49 -19.06 -29.76
CA TRP A 579 4.81 -18.55 -29.41
C TRP A 579 4.80 -17.67 -28.15
N TRP A 580 3.75 -16.85 -27.90
CA TRP A 580 3.63 -16.03 -26.68
C TRP A 580 3.78 -16.93 -25.45
N TRP A 581 3.10 -18.08 -25.46
CA TRP A 581 3.13 -19.03 -24.35
C TRP A 581 4.43 -19.84 -24.23
N ALA A 582 5.16 -20.02 -25.33
CA ALA A 582 6.48 -20.65 -25.32
C ALA A 582 7.57 -19.70 -24.79
N GLY A 583 7.52 -18.42 -25.20
CA GLY A 583 8.43 -17.36 -24.75
C GLY A 583 8.11 -16.78 -23.37
N TYR A 584 6.92 -17.01 -22.81
CA TYR A 584 6.53 -16.44 -21.52
C TYR A 584 7.27 -17.11 -20.34
N GLU A 585 8.12 -16.35 -19.65
CA GLU A 585 8.79 -16.74 -18.41
C GLU A 585 7.85 -16.47 -17.20
N ARG A 586 7.84 -17.35 -16.19
CA ARG A 586 6.99 -17.21 -14.99
C ARG A 586 7.63 -17.80 -13.75
N TRP A 587 7.65 -17.02 -12.68
CA TRP A 587 8.25 -17.34 -11.41
C TRP A 587 7.15 -17.46 -10.35
N GLN A 588 7.06 -18.61 -9.68
CA GLN A 588 6.06 -18.87 -8.65
C GLN A 588 6.76 -18.95 -7.30
N SER A 589 6.58 -17.94 -6.43
CA SER A 589 7.09 -18.00 -5.05
C SER A 589 6.11 -18.77 -4.16
N PHE A 590 6.63 -19.31 -3.07
CA PHE A 590 5.83 -19.94 -2.02
C PHE A 590 6.51 -19.66 -0.68
N THR A 591 6.08 -18.59 -0.01
CA THR A 591 6.76 -18.06 1.18
C THR A 591 5.91 -18.29 2.42
N SER A 592 6.48 -18.97 3.41
CA SER A 592 5.87 -19.28 4.70
C SER A 592 6.76 -18.80 5.83
N ILE A 593 6.20 -17.94 6.69
CA ILE A 593 6.87 -17.43 7.89
C ILE A 593 6.39 -18.23 9.10
N THR A 594 7.33 -18.79 9.87
CA THR A 594 7.05 -19.64 11.03
C THR A 594 7.60 -19.03 12.32
N ASP A 595 6.89 -19.17 13.44
CA ASP A 595 7.42 -18.84 14.77
C ASP A 595 8.50 -19.84 15.26
N GLU A 596 9.03 -19.65 16.46
CA GLU A 596 10.04 -20.52 17.09
C GLU A 596 9.56 -21.97 17.35
N SER A 597 8.24 -22.23 17.30
CA SER A 597 7.70 -23.60 17.37
C SER A 597 7.57 -24.27 16.00
N GLY A 598 7.93 -23.57 14.91
CA GLY A 598 7.74 -24.01 13.53
C GLY A 598 6.30 -23.84 13.04
N LYS A 599 5.41 -23.21 13.83
CA LYS A 599 4.03 -22.95 13.43
C LYS A 599 3.99 -21.78 12.43
N GLU A 600 3.37 -22.01 11.28
CA GLU A 600 3.11 -20.97 10.28
C GLU A 600 2.22 -19.86 10.84
N ILE A 601 2.73 -18.63 10.84
CA ILE A 601 2.01 -17.41 11.24
C ILE A 601 1.63 -16.53 10.04
N VAL A 602 2.35 -16.64 8.92
CA VAL A 602 2.05 -15.94 7.65
C VAL A 602 2.36 -16.84 6.46
N ARG A 603 1.55 -16.74 5.39
CA ARG A 603 1.89 -17.29 4.06
C ARG A 603 1.46 -16.34 2.94
N TYR A 604 2.31 -16.20 1.94
CA TYR A 604 2.00 -15.52 0.67
C TYR A 604 2.66 -16.25 -0.51
N GLU A 605 1.95 -16.26 -1.65
CA GLU A 605 2.35 -16.98 -2.88
C GLU A 605 2.25 -16.08 -4.11
N PRO A 606 2.86 -14.87 -4.13
CA PRO A 606 2.86 -14.03 -5.33
C PRO A 606 3.65 -14.71 -6.46
N TRP A 607 3.10 -14.63 -7.67
CA TRP A 607 3.76 -15.11 -8.88
C TRP A 607 4.06 -13.91 -9.79
N PHE A 608 5.12 -14.02 -10.60
CA PHE A 608 5.66 -12.92 -11.40
C PHE A 608 5.95 -13.44 -12.83
N GLY A 609 5.28 -12.87 -13.83
CA GLY A 609 5.37 -13.26 -15.22
C GLY A 609 6.06 -12.19 -16.07
N LEU A 610 6.66 -12.64 -17.16
CA LEU A 610 7.57 -11.87 -17.99
C LEU A 610 7.34 -12.26 -19.46
N GLN A 611 6.67 -11.39 -20.21
CA GLN A 611 6.07 -11.70 -21.51
C GLN A 611 7.03 -11.51 -22.69
N ASN A 612 8.05 -10.67 -22.55
CA ASN A 612 9.12 -10.48 -23.54
C ASN A 612 10.54 -10.71 -22.95
N PRO A 613 10.81 -11.85 -22.28
CA PRO A 613 12.10 -12.09 -21.65
C PRO A 613 13.23 -12.03 -22.67
N VAL A 614 14.39 -11.57 -22.23
CA VAL A 614 15.56 -11.37 -23.10
C VAL A 614 16.14 -12.69 -23.61
N ARG A 615 15.76 -13.82 -23.00
CA ARG A 615 16.48 -15.09 -23.05
C ARG A 615 15.59 -16.32 -23.19
N TYR A 616 16.22 -17.41 -23.56
CA TYR A 616 15.75 -18.78 -23.33
C TYR A 616 16.94 -19.67 -22.92
N TYR A 617 16.67 -20.67 -22.09
CA TYR A 617 17.64 -21.67 -21.65
C TYR A 617 17.94 -22.66 -22.78
N VAL A 618 19.22 -22.86 -23.13
CA VAL A 618 19.60 -23.82 -24.18
C VAL A 618 20.08 -25.15 -23.60
N SER A 619 21.00 -25.13 -22.63
CA SER A 619 21.57 -26.35 -22.02
C SER A 619 22.41 -26.03 -20.79
N ASN A 620 22.81 -27.08 -20.06
CA ASN A 620 24.01 -27.02 -19.23
C ASN A 620 25.22 -27.24 -20.15
N SER A 621 26.05 -26.22 -20.35
CA SER A 621 27.27 -26.26 -21.18
C SER A 621 28.43 -26.99 -20.49
N GLY A 622 28.31 -27.25 -19.17
CA GLY A 622 29.28 -27.96 -18.36
C GLY A 622 29.83 -27.08 -17.25
N LYS A 623 31.14 -27.18 -16.99
CA LYS A 623 31.88 -26.20 -16.18
C LYS A 623 32.68 -25.27 -17.10
N LYS A 624 32.77 -24.00 -16.75
CA LYS A 624 33.73 -23.06 -17.33
C LYS A 624 35.16 -23.44 -16.92
N ALA A 625 36.15 -22.81 -17.55
CA ALA A 625 37.58 -22.98 -17.21
C ALA A 625 37.91 -22.57 -15.76
N ASP A 626 37.14 -21.66 -15.16
CA ASP A 626 37.21 -21.26 -13.75
C ASP A 626 36.57 -22.29 -12.78
N GLY A 627 35.97 -23.37 -13.29
CA GLY A 627 35.31 -24.41 -12.50
C GLY A 627 33.86 -24.10 -12.07
N THR A 628 33.33 -22.91 -12.35
CA THR A 628 31.91 -22.58 -12.14
C THR A 628 31.01 -23.34 -13.11
N ALA A 629 29.76 -23.57 -12.69
CA ALA A 629 28.75 -24.18 -13.56
C ALA A 629 28.30 -23.19 -14.64
N ASP A 630 28.26 -23.66 -15.90
CA ASP A 630 27.74 -22.88 -17.01
C ASP A 630 26.37 -23.39 -17.44
N THR A 631 25.36 -22.56 -17.19
CA THR A 631 24.01 -22.71 -17.75
C THR A 631 23.91 -21.75 -18.93
N ALA A 632 23.94 -22.29 -20.14
CA ALA A 632 23.89 -21.49 -21.35
C ALA A 632 22.47 -20.95 -21.57
N VAL A 633 22.40 -19.65 -21.88
CA VAL A 633 21.17 -18.98 -22.33
C VAL A 633 21.45 -18.31 -23.66
N ALA A 634 20.51 -18.43 -24.60
CA ALA A 634 20.51 -17.69 -25.86
C ALA A 634 19.48 -16.55 -25.80
N ARG A 635 19.55 -15.61 -26.75
CA ARG A 635 18.69 -14.41 -26.74
C ARG A 635 17.46 -14.61 -27.60
N LEU A 636 16.26 -14.33 -27.08
CA LEU A 636 15.05 -14.34 -27.91
C LEU A 636 15.09 -13.27 -29.01
N ASN A 637 15.85 -12.19 -28.80
CA ASN A 637 16.10 -11.15 -29.81
C ASN A 637 16.78 -11.71 -31.08
N ASP A 638 17.70 -12.67 -30.92
CA ASP A 638 18.58 -13.14 -32.01
C ASP A 638 17.82 -13.97 -33.06
N LEU A 639 16.76 -14.66 -32.63
CA LEU A 639 15.87 -15.46 -33.48
C LEU A 639 15.18 -14.65 -34.60
N ALA A 640 15.13 -13.31 -34.50
CA ALA A 640 14.67 -12.47 -35.60
C ALA A 640 15.64 -12.49 -36.80
N TRP A 641 16.89 -12.95 -36.65
CA TRP A 641 17.90 -13.02 -37.72
C TRP A 641 18.43 -14.43 -38.02
N GLU A 642 18.14 -15.45 -37.20
CA GLU A 642 18.56 -16.84 -37.43
C GLU A 642 17.80 -17.54 -38.57
N GLU A 643 18.48 -18.38 -39.35
CA GLU A 643 17.85 -19.18 -40.41
C GLU A 643 17.04 -20.36 -39.83
N GLY A 644 15.98 -20.79 -40.53
CA GLY A 644 15.13 -21.91 -40.14
C GLY A 644 14.02 -21.58 -39.12
N TYR A 645 14.08 -20.43 -38.46
CA TYR A 645 13.01 -19.90 -37.61
C TYR A 645 11.94 -19.16 -38.44
N GLN A 646 10.72 -19.02 -37.92
CA GLN A 646 9.59 -18.41 -38.63
C GLN A 646 9.64 -16.87 -38.66
N LEU A 647 10.50 -16.35 -39.54
CA LEU A 647 10.78 -14.93 -39.76
C LEU A 647 9.55 -14.03 -40.07
N GLY A 648 8.40 -14.64 -40.39
CA GLY A 648 7.14 -13.95 -40.67
C GLY A 648 6.18 -13.82 -39.49
N TRP A 649 6.52 -14.33 -38.30
CA TRP A 649 5.68 -14.22 -37.11
C TRP A 649 6.04 -13.02 -36.24
N GLN A 650 5.02 -12.36 -35.71
CA GLN A 650 5.19 -11.44 -34.59
C GLN A 650 5.82 -12.20 -33.41
N PRO A 651 6.71 -11.57 -32.63
CA PRO A 651 7.11 -10.16 -32.69
C PRO A 651 8.35 -9.94 -33.57
N TRP A 652 9.14 -11.01 -33.80
CA TRP A 652 10.38 -11.05 -34.58
C TRP A 652 10.25 -10.45 -35.98
N ALA A 653 9.14 -10.70 -36.68
CA ALA A 653 8.90 -10.18 -38.01
C ALA A 653 8.83 -8.65 -38.06
N SER A 654 8.20 -8.01 -37.06
CA SER A 654 8.16 -6.55 -36.97
C SER A 654 9.48 -5.98 -36.45
N GLN A 655 10.19 -6.69 -35.58
CA GLN A 655 11.54 -6.27 -35.17
C GLN A 655 12.51 -6.26 -36.36
N ARG A 656 12.49 -7.30 -37.20
CA ARG A 656 13.23 -7.35 -38.48
C ARG A 656 12.75 -6.29 -39.47
N ALA A 657 11.44 -5.99 -39.52
CA ALA A 657 10.92 -4.91 -40.37
C ALA A 657 11.29 -3.50 -39.87
N ALA A 658 11.62 -3.35 -38.58
CA ALA A 658 12.10 -2.12 -37.97
C ALA A 658 13.63 -1.94 -38.08
N SER A 659 14.39 -3.04 -38.27
CA SER A 659 15.84 -3.01 -38.41
C SER A 659 16.34 -4.13 -39.35
N GLU A 660 16.91 -3.75 -40.48
CA GLU A 660 17.54 -4.69 -41.44
C GLU A 660 18.73 -5.43 -40.79
N THR A 661 19.51 -4.73 -39.96
CA THR A 661 20.62 -5.28 -39.19
C THR A 661 20.17 -5.93 -37.87
N LYS A 662 20.93 -6.91 -37.39
CA LYS A 662 20.73 -7.50 -36.05
C LYS A 662 20.78 -6.43 -34.97
N VAL A 663 19.73 -6.35 -34.15
CA VAL A 663 19.66 -5.49 -32.97
C VAL A 663 20.29 -6.23 -31.78
N ASP A 664 21.19 -5.59 -31.03
CA ASP A 664 21.70 -6.17 -29.79
C ASP A 664 20.61 -6.23 -28.70
N TRP A 665 20.67 -7.25 -27.85
CA TRP A 665 19.66 -7.48 -26.80
C TRP A 665 19.66 -6.43 -25.68
N LYS A 666 20.71 -5.60 -25.55
CA LYS A 666 20.76 -4.45 -24.65
C LYS A 666 20.20 -3.16 -25.26
N SER A 667 20.02 -3.10 -26.58
CA SER A 667 19.53 -1.88 -27.23
C SER A 667 18.10 -1.56 -26.77
N PRO A 668 17.73 -0.28 -26.59
CA PRO A 668 16.33 0.11 -26.38
C PRO A 668 15.42 -0.25 -27.56
N ASP A 669 15.98 -0.54 -28.75
CA ASP A 669 15.25 -1.10 -29.89
C ASP A 669 15.09 -2.64 -29.83
N ALA A 670 15.54 -3.30 -28.75
CA ALA A 670 15.32 -4.72 -28.51
C ALA A 670 13.87 -4.97 -28.07
N TRP A 671 13.13 -5.77 -28.84
CA TRP A 671 11.74 -6.10 -28.52
C TRP A 671 11.64 -7.12 -27.38
N PHE A 672 12.72 -7.88 -27.15
CA PHE A 672 12.91 -8.79 -26.02
C PHE A 672 13.85 -8.15 -24.98
N ASN A 673 13.38 -7.06 -24.36
CA ASN A 673 14.11 -6.31 -23.33
C ASN A 673 13.65 -6.64 -21.90
N GLY A 674 12.67 -7.53 -21.72
CA GLY A 674 12.14 -7.93 -20.42
C GLY A 674 11.24 -6.91 -19.71
N ALA A 675 10.92 -5.77 -20.32
CA ALA A 675 10.12 -4.73 -19.67
C ALA A 675 8.62 -5.10 -19.51
N ILE A 676 8.08 -6.05 -20.28
CA ILE A 676 6.64 -6.38 -20.25
C ILE A 676 6.39 -7.48 -19.21
N ARG A 677 5.80 -7.10 -18.08
CA ARG A 677 5.64 -7.97 -16.90
C ARG A 677 4.19 -8.08 -16.46
N ASP A 678 3.92 -9.09 -15.65
CA ASP A 678 2.67 -9.26 -14.93
C ASP A 678 2.90 -9.87 -13.55
N ALA A 679 1.90 -9.71 -12.68
CA ALA A 679 1.91 -10.27 -11.33
C ALA A 679 0.56 -10.91 -11.02
N TRP A 680 0.59 -12.08 -10.38
CA TRP A 680 -0.59 -12.68 -9.75
C TRP A 680 -0.44 -12.60 -8.24
N ILE A 681 -1.44 -12.00 -7.61
CA ILE A 681 -1.44 -11.72 -6.18
C ILE A 681 -2.58 -12.52 -5.55
N THR A 682 -2.26 -13.30 -4.52
CA THR A 682 -3.23 -14.10 -3.79
C THR A 682 -3.54 -13.51 -2.41
N ALA A 683 -4.62 -13.97 -1.79
CA ALA A 683 -4.99 -13.54 -0.44
C ALA A 683 -3.97 -14.08 0.56
N ALA A 684 -3.09 -13.21 1.08
CA ALA A 684 -2.10 -13.60 2.07
C ALA A 684 -2.78 -14.10 3.35
N LYS A 685 -2.36 -15.28 3.81
CA LYS A 685 -2.85 -15.91 5.03
C LYS A 685 -2.07 -15.35 6.22
N VAL A 686 -2.76 -14.98 7.29
CA VAL A 686 -2.17 -14.64 8.59
C VAL A 686 -2.90 -15.40 9.70
N ASP A 687 -2.13 -15.93 10.65
CA ASP A 687 -2.62 -16.59 11.86
C ASP A 687 -1.80 -16.20 13.11
N HIS A 688 -1.76 -14.90 13.39
CA HIS A 688 -0.92 -14.28 14.42
C HIS A 688 -1.74 -13.63 15.56
N GLN A 689 -3.04 -13.96 15.66
CA GLN A 689 -3.97 -13.33 16.61
C GLN A 689 -3.50 -13.44 18.08
N SER A 690 -2.88 -14.57 18.44
CA SER A 690 -2.35 -14.86 19.78
C SER A 690 -0.92 -14.33 20.02
N GLY A 691 -0.25 -13.76 19.01
CA GLY A 691 1.11 -13.25 19.14
C GLY A 691 1.25 -12.16 20.21
N SER A 692 2.45 -11.97 20.74
CA SER A 692 2.76 -10.93 21.74
C SER A 692 2.95 -9.55 21.09
N SER A 693 3.76 -9.48 20.03
CA SER A 693 4.12 -8.28 19.27
C SER A 693 3.52 -8.30 17.85
N ASN A 694 3.49 -7.15 17.17
CA ASN A 694 3.37 -7.10 15.71
C ASN A 694 4.74 -7.06 15.01
N ALA A 695 5.76 -6.49 15.66
CA ALA A 695 7.14 -6.50 15.17
C ALA A 695 7.81 -7.81 15.62
N LEU A 696 8.44 -8.52 14.68
CA LEU A 696 9.17 -9.76 14.91
C LEU A 696 10.48 -9.73 14.13
N TYR A 697 11.42 -10.61 14.48
CA TYR A 697 12.66 -10.85 13.77
C TYR A 697 12.68 -12.31 13.28
N ILE A 698 13.09 -12.52 12.03
CA ILE A 698 13.16 -13.82 11.35
C ILE A 698 14.54 -14.06 10.75
N THR A 699 14.86 -15.32 10.45
CA THR A 699 15.95 -15.62 9.52
C THR A 699 15.59 -15.11 8.10
N PRO A 700 16.58 -14.91 7.21
CA PRO A 700 16.33 -14.61 5.79
C PRO A 700 15.34 -15.57 5.11
N TRP A 701 15.28 -16.81 5.59
CA TRP A 701 14.40 -17.90 5.13
C TRP A 701 12.98 -17.87 5.73
N GLY A 702 12.62 -16.82 6.48
CA GLY A 702 11.30 -16.67 7.11
C GLY A 702 11.09 -17.53 8.36
N LYS A 703 12.11 -18.13 8.94
CA LYS A 703 11.96 -19.07 10.06
C LYS A 703 12.30 -18.43 11.41
N GLY A 704 11.83 -19.03 12.51
CA GLY A 704 12.19 -18.64 13.88
C GLY A 704 11.63 -17.29 14.35
N ALA A 705 10.45 -16.87 13.87
CA ALA A 705 9.90 -15.54 14.12
C ALA A 705 9.69 -15.28 15.63
N ARG A 706 10.42 -14.29 16.18
CA ARG A 706 10.44 -13.94 17.62
C ARG A 706 10.53 -12.45 17.86
N VAL A 707 10.44 -12.01 19.13
CA VAL A 707 10.37 -10.58 19.47
C VAL A 707 11.73 -9.89 19.62
N GLU A 708 12.79 -10.64 19.91
CA GLU A 708 14.15 -10.10 20.08
C GLU A 708 14.97 -10.21 18.79
N PRO A 709 15.82 -9.21 18.45
CA PRO A 709 16.72 -9.27 17.31
C PRO A 709 17.82 -10.31 17.50
N PHE A 710 18.41 -10.73 16.39
CA PHE A 710 19.62 -11.55 16.34
C PHE A 710 20.44 -11.25 15.08
N GLU A 711 21.67 -11.75 15.04
CA GLU A 711 22.63 -11.55 13.94
C GLU A 711 22.05 -12.04 12.60
N GLY A 712 22.19 -11.22 11.55
CA GLY A 712 21.57 -11.46 10.23
C GLY A 712 20.03 -11.54 10.21
N SER A 713 19.32 -11.25 11.30
CA SER A 713 17.86 -11.30 11.32
C SER A 713 17.23 -10.13 10.56
N LEU A 714 16.10 -10.38 9.90
CA LEU A 714 15.28 -9.39 9.22
C LEU A 714 14.09 -9.02 10.11
N ARG A 715 13.82 -7.73 10.30
CA ARG A 715 12.65 -7.28 11.06
C ARG A 715 11.42 -7.23 10.16
N ILE A 716 10.31 -7.77 10.66
CA ILE A 716 9.04 -7.85 9.95
C ILE A 716 7.90 -7.27 10.78
N TYR A 717 6.86 -6.79 10.11
CA TYR A 717 5.58 -6.49 10.75
C TYR A 717 4.55 -7.54 10.33
N VAL A 718 3.92 -8.19 11.31
CA VAL A 718 2.76 -9.07 11.13
C VAL A 718 1.63 -8.56 12.01
N SER A 719 0.48 -8.26 11.42
CA SER A 719 -0.71 -7.88 12.19
C SER A 719 -1.16 -9.01 13.12
N ARG A 720 -1.44 -8.69 14.38
CA ARG A 720 -2.07 -9.61 15.35
C ARG A 720 -3.55 -9.90 15.03
N THR A 721 -3.78 -10.55 13.89
CA THR A 721 -5.08 -10.96 13.34
C THR A 721 -5.05 -12.43 12.96
N THR A 722 -6.21 -13.00 12.61
CA THR A 722 -6.27 -14.24 11.83
C THR A 722 -7.33 -14.10 10.76
N ASN A 723 -7.01 -14.53 9.54
CA ASN A 723 -7.94 -14.56 8.40
C ASN A 723 -8.21 -15.99 7.89
N THR A 724 -7.63 -17.00 8.56
CA THR A 724 -7.75 -18.44 8.25
C THR A 724 -9.18 -18.95 8.09
N GLY A 725 -10.17 -18.34 8.75
CA GLY A 725 -11.58 -18.70 8.63
C GLY A 725 -12.26 -18.34 7.30
N TYR A 726 -11.59 -17.59 6.43
CA TYR A 726 -12.09 -17.22 5.09
C TYR A 726 -10.99 -17.19 4.01
N VAL A 727 -9.71 -17.09 4.38
CA VAL A 727 -8.56 -17.37 3.52
C VAL A 727 -8.17 -18.84 3.70
N LEU A 728 -8.89 -19.72 3.01
CA LEU A 728 -8.75 -21.18 3.11
C LEU A 728 -7.54 -21.73 2.33
N SER A 729 -7.04 -20.98 1.35
CA SER A 729 -5.84 -21.30 0.57
C SER A 729 -5.25 -20.03 -0.05
N THR A 730 -3.93 -19.92 0.00
CA THR A 730 -3.11 -18.97 -0.76
C THR A 730 -2.82 -19.44 -2.19
N VAL A 731 -3.01 -20.73 -2.49
CA VAL A 731 -2.79 -21.29 -3.83
C VAL A 731 -3.83 -20.72 -4.80
N PRO A 732 -3.42 -20.05 -5.89
CA PRO A 732 -4.37 -19.55 -6.88
C PRO A 732 -4.98 -20.73 -7.64
N SER A 733 -6.30 -20.87 -7.64
CA SER A 733 -6.93 -21.88 -8.48
C SER A 733 -6.81 -21.47 -9.95
N LEU A 734 -6.43 -22.41 -10.81
CA LEU A 734 -6.19 -22.18 -12.24
C LEU A 734 -7.50 -22.06 -13.06
N THR A 735 -8.55 -21.45 -12.49
CA THR A 735 -9.95 -21.58 -12.94
C THR A 735 -10.64 -20.26 -13.35
N SER A 736 -9.90 -19.28 -13.87
CA SER A 736 -10.37 -18.47 -15.01
C SER A 736 -9.26 -17.63 -15.65
N ARG A 737 -9.39 -17.35 -16.96
CA ARG A 737 -8.59 -16.39 -17.73
C ARG A 737 -9.52 -15.29 -18.27
N HIS A 738 -9.04 -14.04 -18.23
CA HIS A 738 -9.44 -12.95 -19.12
C HIS A 738 -8.30 -11.93 -19.17
N THR A 739 -8.09 -11.34 -20.34
CA THR A 739 -7.22 -10.19 -20.60
C THR A 739 -7.98 -8.87 -20.43
N ARG A 740 -7.24 -7.77 -20.41
CA ARG A 740 -7.76 -6.46 -20.84
C ARG A 740 -6.60 -5.66 -21.42
N THR A 741 -6.78 -5.08 -22.60
CA THR A 741 -5.74 -4.33 -23.32
C THR A 741 -6.19 -2.88 -23.51
N GLY A 742 -5.30 -1.93 -23.19
CA GLY A 742 -5.39 -0.50 -23.56
C GLY A 742 -6.55 0.31 -22.98
N GLU A 743 -6.31 1.14 -21.96
CA GLU A 743 -7.15 2.32 -21.70
C GLU A 743 -6.69 3.51 -22.54
N ALA A 744 -7.21 3.59 -23.76
CA ALA A 744 -7.35 4.87 -24.44
C ALA A 744 -8.66 5.55 -23.98
N LEU A 745 -8.62 6.87 -23.82
CA LEU A 745 -9.65 7.71 -23.18
C LEU A 745 -11.08 7.52 -23.73
N ASN A 746 -12.04 7.38 -22.80
CA ASN A 746 -13.48 7.66 -22.94
C ASN A 746 -14.31 6.87 -23.97
N ARG A 747 -15.16 5.94 -23.48
CA ARG A 747 -16.60 6.22 -23.28
C ARG A 747 -17.31 5.13 -22.46
N ASP A 748 -18.20 5.56 -21.56
CA ASP A 748 -19.11 4.69 -20.80
C ASP A 748 -20.48 4.58 -21.48
N ALA A 749 -21.06 3.37 -21.47
CA ALA A 749 -22.47 3.13 -21.16
C ALA A 749 -22.76 1.62 -20.93
N SER A 750 -23.25 1.28 -19.73
CA SER A 750 -24.04 0.07 -19.38
C SER A 750 -23.42 -1.34 -19.47
N ALA A 751 -22.77 -1.77 -18.37
CA ALA A 751 -22.76 -3.14 -17.77
C ALA A 751 -22.14 -4.34 -18.57
N SER A 752 -21.68 -5.46 -17.99
CA SER A 752 -21.10 -5.87 -16.66
C SER A 752 -20.67 -7.37 -16.79
N ALA A 753 -19.86 -8.04 -15.96
CA ALA A 753 -19.21 -7.78 -14.66
C ALA A 753 -17.90 -8.64 -14.54
N PRO A 754 -17.01 -8.43 -13.54
CA PRO A 754 -15.60 -8.88 -13.64
C PRO A 754 -15.23 -10.23 -12.98
N LYS A 755 -14.11 -10.80 -13.43
CA LYS A 755 -13.41 -11.95 -12.84
C LYS A 755 -11.97 -11.63 -12.35
N SER A 756 -11.25 -12.63 -11.82
CA SER A 756 -9.95 -12.52 -11.11
C SER A 756 -8.88 -11.73 -11.86
N MET A 757 -8.04 -11.02 -11.11
CA MET A 757 -7.20 -9.93 -11.62
C MET A 757 -5.81 -10.42 -12.01
N ASN A 758 -5.51 -10.35 -13.31
CA ASN A 758 -4.15 -10.31 -13.84
C ASN A 758 -3.80 -8.83 -14.06
N PHE A 759 -2.63 -8.37 -13.62
CA PHE A 759 -2.14 -7.02 -13.93
C PHE A 759 -1.22 -7.10 -15.14
N PHE A 760 -1.63 -6.52 -16.27
CA PHE A 760 -0.80 -6.38 -17.46
C PHE A 760 -0.04 -5.05 -17.35
N TYR A 761 1.28 -5.09 -17.19
CA TYR A 761 2.11 -3.90 -17.18
C TYR A 761 2.75 -3.69 -18.55
N ASP A 762 2.26 -2.68 -19.26
CA ASP A 762 2.85 -2.21 -20.51
C ASP A 762 3.77 -1.00 -20.22
N TYR A 763 5.02 -1.31 -19.89
CA TYR A 763 6.10 -0.32 -19.81
C TYR A 763 6.72 -0.01 -21.18
N GLY A 764 6.30 -0.70 -22.25
CA GLY A 764 6.82 -0.55 -23.59
C GLY A 764 6.23 0.67 -24.29
N LYS A 765 7.07 1.65 -24.64
CA LYS A 765 6.71 2.67 -25.63
C LYS A 765 7.72 2.73 -26.76
N ASP A 766 7.24 2.98 -27.96
CA ASP A 766 8.12 3.30 -29.08
C ASP A 766 8.75 4.70 -28.91
N LYS A 767 9.72 5.02 -29.78
CA LYS A 767 10.38 6.34 -29.82
C LYS A 767 9.44 7.51 -30.15
N ALA A 768 8.18 7.26 -30.49
CA ALA A 768 7.14 8.26 -30.69
C ALA A 768 6.14 8.35 -29.51
N GLY A 769 6.33 7.55 -28.45
CA GLY A 769 5.49 7.53 -27.26
C GLY A 769 4.21 6.69 -27.37
N ASN A 770 4.00 5.96 -28.47
CA ASN A 770 2.90 5.01 -28.58
C ASN A 770 3.19 3.78 -27.69
N PRO A 771 2.17 3.16 -27.07
CA PRO A 771 2.34 1.85 -26.45
C PRO A 771 2.88 0.84 -27.48
N LEU A 772 3.87 0.04 -27.11
CA LEU A 772 4.32 -1.10 -27.92
C LEU A 772 3.21 -2.15 -27.88
N GLY A 773 2.32 -2.10 -28.88
CA GLY A 773 0.98 -2.72 -28.93
C GLY A 773 0.92 -4.24 -28.80
N VAL A 774 1.42 -4.77 -27.70
CA VAL A 774 1.44 -6.17 -27.27
C VAL A 774 0.06 -6.52 -26.76
N HIS A 775 -0.85 -6.74 -27.70
CA HIS A 775 -2.14 -7.37 -27.42
C HIS A 775 -1.90 -8.82 -26.99
N ALA A 776 -1.66 -9.03 -25.70
CA ALA A 776 -1.81 -10.34 -25.07
C ALA A 776 -3.20 -10.90 -25.42
N PRO A 777 -3.30 -12.03 -26.14
CA PRO A 777 -4.55 -12.48 -26.73
C PRO A 777 -5.49 -13.11 -25.69
N ASN A 778 -6.79 -12.87 -25.89
CA ASN A 778 -7.87 -13.04 -24.89
C ASN A 778 -8.13 -14.47 -24.38
#